data_AF-A0A2E2C3G8-F1
#
_entry.id   AF-A0A2E2C3G8-F1
#
_cell.length_a   1.000
_cell.length_b   1.000
_cell.length_c   1.000
_cell.angle_alpha   90.00
_cell.angle_beta   90.00
_cell.angle_gamma   90.00
#
_symmetry.space_group_name_H-M   'P 1'
#
loop_
_entity.id
_entity.type
_entity.pdbx_description
1 polymer ?
#
loop_
_entity_poly.entity_id
_entity_poly.type
_entity_poly.pdbx_seq_one_letter_code
_entity_poly.pdbx_strand_id
1 'polypeptide(L)'
;MAENQAVWGIEIGQAGLKAIRLRYAEAADQVIAVAFDYIPHPKILSQPDAVPDELIGQALDTFLSRNQTNGDLIAISVPGQTSLARFIQLPPVQSNRVPEIVKYEAKQQIPFALEDVIWDYQPLGGGVEESGYMLDAEVGIFAMKRDQVLHALQPFLKRKIEVELIQIAPLGLYNTLCYDSLGMRVGQDFEGNPEESAIVVDMGADSTTLMVTNGNKIWIRNVPIGGNHFTRALTKEMKLTFAKAEHLKCNATRSEDPRAVFQALRPVFNEYVSEIQRSIGYFSSVNRDAKISKVYGTGNGFKLAGLQKFLQQNLQYEVERLDDFQALVGDAVLNEPLFQDNILTFTVPYGIALQALQQTTIRTTLLPPEIATARKIRRKKPWAVVAAAALMIGLCISAVGYSNVANSVSEDRFGAVETKVKNLKQQVGGYNTAYEGEKTEYTNLIQEGNKLVWNLDSRADWLEIYKAIDECLPRDVGDDIDNEQIEKRNRIKLPGITVRYEKDLGSWFQQLLPPAKSTLPKIDRENPPEGEGYIFTLNGVHYHHDESKIATNVGVLYVHETLLKNLQSWTVKNPGSNPVDVRKMGITHPVVIKDRRDPFEFYPNGRPRGMQPGGDGGRFTGRGGFGGFGGGAGVLPGDEGAFAGGALGGGVNRPRIGANRPEKEVKPINLQRTQFTLEFVWKPIPVLERQENPPETPATEGESAGEEATAEAG
;
A
#
# COMPACT_ATOMS: atom_id res chain seq x y z
N MET A 1 9.25 37.86 11.48
CA MET A 1 8.79 38.71 10.37
C MET A 1 10.03 39.07 9.58
N ALA A 2 10.10 38.72 8.29
CA ALA A 2 11.26 39.08 7.48
C ALA A 2 11.33 40.60 7.44
N GLU A 3 12.44 41.20 7.86
CA GLU A 3 12.69 42.62 7.59
C GLU A 3 12.57 42.84 6.08
N ASN A 4 11.76 43.81 5.65
CA ASN A 4 11.62 44.15 4.24
C ASN A 4 13.00 44.48 3.68
N GLN A 5 13.51 43.58 2.85
CA GLN A 5 14.86 43.62 2.30
C GLN A 5 15.02 44.89 1.46
N ALA A 6 15.99 45.73 1.80
CA ALA A 6 16.27 46.94 1.04
C ALA A 6 17.15 46.62 -0.18
N VAL A 7 17.08 47.50 -1.19
CA VAL A 7 17.76 47.33 -2.47
C VAL A 7 18.55 48.59 -2.79
N TRP A 8 19.82 48.44 -3.16
CA TRP A 8 20.59 49.49 -3.80
C TRP A 8 20.49 49.35 -5.32
N GLY A 9 19.97 50.37 -5.99
CA GLY A 9 20.17 50.56 -7.42
C GLY A 9 21.42 51.39 -7.65
N ILE A 10 22.40 50.85 -8.37
CA ILE A 10 23.69 51.48 -8.62
C ILE A 10 23.92 51.61 -10.12
N GLU A 11 24.23 52.81 -10.57
CA GLU A 11 24.68 53.07 -11.93
C GLU A 11 26.09 53.66 -11.91
N ILE A 12 26.99 53.04 -12.67
CA ILE A 12 28.34 53.57 -12.91
C ILE A 12 28.30 54.36 -14.23
N GLY A 13 28.04 55.66 -14.13
CA GLY A 13 28.03 56.56 -15.28
C GLY A 13 29.41 57.09 -15.63
N GLN A 14 29.57 57.65 -16.83
CA GLN A 14 30.84 58.25 -17.29
C GLN A 14 31.35 59.39 -16.40
N ALA A 15 30.46 60.13 -15.73
CA ALA A 15 30.79 61.27 -14.88
C ALA A 15 30.80 60.94 -13.38
N GLY A 16 30.27 59.79 -12.97
CA GLY A 16 30.18 59.44 -11.55
C GLY A 16 29.32 58.21 -11.28
N LEU A 17 29.51 57.65 -10.09
CA LEU A 17 28.69 56.59 -9.51
C LEU A 17 27.45 57.20 -8.85
N LYS A 18 26.30 56.62 -9.15
CA LYS A 18 24.99 57.07 -8.69
C LYS A 18 24.30 55.90 -8.01
N ALA A 19 23.90 56.05 -6.76
CA ALA A 19 23.29 54.98 -5.98
C ALA A 19 22.06 55.48 -5.21
N ILE A 20 20.97 54.72 -5.25
CA ILE A 20 19.77 54.97 -4.43
C ILE A 20 19.37 53.69 -3.71
N ARG A 21 19.07 53.81 -2.42
CA ARG A 21 18.61 52.71 -1.58
C ARG A 21 17.13 52.82 -1.37
N LEU A 22 16.39 51.82 -1.84
CA LEU A 22 14.95 51.74 -1.72
C LEU A 22 14.55 50.63 -0.76
N ARG A 23 13.44 50.82 -0.07
CA ARG A 23 12.75 49.78 0.69
C ARG A 23 11.27 49.86 0.39
N TYR A 24 10.65 48.72 0.10
CA TYR A 24 9.20 48.65 -0.05
C TYR A 24 8.54 48.44 1.32
N ALA A 25 7.55 49.27 1.64
CA ALA A 25 6.75 49.16 2.86
C ALA A 25 5.38 48.54 2.51
N GLU A 26 5.30 47.21 2.60
CA GLU A 26 4.11 46.43 2.23
C GLU A 26 2.82 46.94 2.89
N ALA A 27 2.88 47.32 4.18
CA ALA A 27 1.71 47.78 4.92
C ALA A 27 1.14 49.13 4.41
N ALA A 28 1.98 49.97 3.79
CA ALA A 28 1.58 51.27 3.27
C ALA A 28 1.48 51.27 1.73
N ASP A 29 1.82 50.16 1.06
CA ASP A 29 1.98 50.05 -0.39
C ASP A 29 2.83 51.18 -1.00
N GLN A 30 3.96 51.48 -0.36
CA GLN A 30 4.82 52.60 -0.72
C GLN A 30 6.28 52.19 -0.84
N VAL A 31 6.97 52.78 -1.82
CA VAL A 31 8.43 52.68 -1.96
C VAL A 31 9.07 53.86 -1.25
N ILE A 32 9.98 53.56 -0.33
CA ILE A 32 10.67 54.55 0.51
C ILE A 32 12.14 54.65 0.08
N ALA A 33 12.60 55.86 -0.24
CA ALA A 33 14.01 56.19 -0.34
C ALA A 33 14.63 56.25 1.07
N VAL A 34 15.56 55.35 1.35
CA VAL A 34 16.20 55.22 2.68
C VAL A 34 17.56 55.90 2.71
N ALA A 35 18.30 55.87 1.59
CA ALA A 35 19.61 56.49 1.45
C ALA A 35 19.91 56.75 -0.03
N PHE A 36 20.90 57.58 -0.30
CA PHE A 36 21.45 57.80 -1.64
C PHE A 36 22.95 58.10 -1.54
N ASP A 37 23.66 57.96 -2.64
CA ASP A 37 25.03 58.44 -2.77
C ASP A 37 25.29 58.89 -4.20
N TYR A 38 26.02 60.00 -4.34
CA TYR A 38 26.51 60.50 -5.61
C TYR A 38 28.01 60.76 -5.49
N ILE A 39 28.79 60.02 -6.27
CA ILE A 39 30.25 60.07 -6.22
C ILE A 39 30.75 60.46 -7.60
N PRO A 40 31.02 61.76 -7.83
CA PRO A 40 31.56 62.22 -9.08
C PRO A 40 32.95 61.65 -9.29
N HIS A 41 33.25 61.23 -10.52
CA HIS A 41 34.60 60.84 -10.88
C HIS A 41 35.48 62.09 -11.00
N PRO A 42 36.75 62.05 -10.53
CA PRO A 42 37.70 63.14 -10.70
C PRO A 42 37.87 63.59 -12.16
N LYS A 43 37.71 62.66 -13.09
CA LYS A 43 37.70 62.87 -14.54
C LYS A 43 36.58 62.04 -15.17
N ILE A 44 36.04 62.50 -16.29
CA ILE A 44 35.08 61.71 -17.07
C ILE A 44 35.81 60.48 -17.62
N LEU A 45 35.22 59.30 -17.48
CA LEU A 45 35.89 58.03 -17.79
C LEU A 45 36.28 57.89 -19.27
N SER A 46 35.58 58.58 -20.18
CA SER A 46 35.89 58.61 -21.62
C SER A 46 36.99 59.60 -22.02
N GLN A 47 37.63 60.30 -21.07
CA GLN A 47 38.80 61.14 -21.37
C GLN A 47 40.04 60.27 -21.67
N PRO A 48 40.90 60.67 -22.63
CA PRO A 48 42.06 59.85 -23.04
C PRO A 48 43.07 59.55 -21.93
N ASP A 49 43.15 60.40 -20.91
CA ASP A 49 44.06 60.29 -19.76
C ASP A 49 43.37 59.73 -18.50
N ALA A 50 42.12 59.29 -18.61
CA ALA A 50 41.42 58.59 -17.55
C ALA A 50 41.77 57.10 -17.57
N VAL A 51 41.88 56.50 -16.38
CA VAL A 51 42.03 55.05 -16.19
C VAL A 51 40.72 54.54 -15.56
N PRO A 52 39.74 54.07 -16.37
CA PRO A 52 38.39 53.80 -15.87
C PRO A 52 38.35 52.82 -14.71
N ASP A 53 39.10 51.72 -14.78
CA ASP A 53 39.12 50.67 -13.77
C ASP A 53 39.54 51.18 -12.38
N GLU A 54 40.48 52.14 -12.33
CA GLU A 54 40.95 52.75 -11.08
C GLU A 54 39.92 53.74 -10.54
N LEU A 55 39.37 54.60 -11.39
CA LEU A 55 38.39 55.63 -11.00
C LEU A 55 37.07 55.01 -10.53
N ILE A 56 36.60 53.96 -11.21
CA ILE A 56 35.44 53.17 -10.80
C ILE A 56 35.73 52.48 -9.46
N GLY A 57 36.94 51.94 -9.31
CA GLY A 57 37.37 51.32 -8.07
C GLY A 57 37.31 52.27 -6.87
N GLN A 58 37.93 53.44 -7.00
CA GLN A 58 37.94 54.49 -5.98
C GLN A 58 36.52 54.98 -5.63
N ALA A 59 35.65 55.11 -6.64
CA ALA A 59 34.26 55.50 -6.42
C ALA A 59 33.50 54.44 -5.62
N LEU A 60 33.68 53.16 -5.93
CA LEU A 60 33.07 52.06 -5.17
C LEU A 60 33.62 51.95 -3.74
N ASP A 61 34.92 52.18 -3.54
CA ASP A 61 35.52 52.19 -2.20
C ASP A 61 34.96 53.33 -1.35
N THR A 62 34.76 54.50 -1.96
CA THR A 62 34.09 55.64 -1.32
C THR A 62 32.63 55.31 -0.98
N PHE A 63 31.89 54.69 -1.91
CA PHE A 63 30.51 54.25 -1.69
C PHE A 63 30.41 53.29 -0.49
N LEU A 64 31.29 52.28 -0.43
CA LEU A 64 31.33 51.30 0.66
C LEU A 64 31.78 51.91 1.99
N SER A 65 32.58 52.98 1.98
CA SER A 65 32.97 53.67 3.21
C SER A 65 31.81 54.46 3.85
N ARG A 66 30.85 54.90 3.02
CA ARG A 66 29.69 55.70 3.44
C ARG A 66 28.44 54.85 3.71
N ASN A 67 28.33 53.70 3.07
CA ASN A 67 27.10 52.90 3.05
C ASN A 67 27.36 51.45 3.46
N GLN A 68 26.48 50.91 4.29
CA GLN A 68 26.46 49.47 4.59
C GLN A 68 25.61 48.75 3.56
N THR A 69 26.19 47.75 2.90
CA THR A 69 25.51 46.93 1.87
C THR A 69 25.13 45.54 2.38
N ASN A 70 25.43 45.22 3.64
CA ASN A 70 25.15 43.90 4.20
C ASN A 70 23.64 43.71 4.41
N GLY A 71 23.09 42.62 3.88
CA GLY A 71 21.66 42.30 3.95
C GLY A 71 20.82 42.90 2.82
N ASP A 72 21.32 43.94 2.15
CA ASP A 72 20.66 44.56 1.01
C ASP A 72 20.91 43.77 -0.29
N LEU A 73 19.97 43.86 -1.23
CA LEU A 73 20.19 43.42 -2.61
C LEU A 73 20.85 44.54 -3.41
N ILE A 74 21.74 44.18 -4.33
CA ILE A 74 22.42 45.14 -5.20
C ILE A 74 21.96 44.94 -6.64
N ALA A 75 21.33 45.95 -7.22
CA ALA A 75 20.99 46.01 -8.63
C ALA A 75 21.92 47.00 -9.32
N ILE A 76 22.45 46.61 -10.49
CA ILE A 76 23.31 47.48 -11.29
C ILE A 76 22.73 47.67 -12.69
N SER A 77 22.96 48.86 -13.25
CA SER A 77 22.67 49.12 -14.65
C SER A 77 23.92 49.07 -15.53
N VAL A 78 23.72 48.67 -16.78
CA VAL A 78 24.73 48.75 -17.85
C VAL A 78 24.25 49.68 -18.96
N PRO A 79 25.16 50.38 -19.67
CA PRO A 79 24.78 51.28 -20.75
C PRO A 79 23.99 50.57 -21.87
N GLY A 80 22.94 51.22 -22.37
CA GLY A 80 22.14 50.68 -23.46
C GLY A 80 22.91 50.46 -24.77
N GLN A 81 24.05 51.13 -24.95
CA GLN A 81 24.88 51.05 -26.17
C GLN A 81 25.66 49.73 -26.28
N THR A 82 26.00 49.12 -25.15
CA THR A 82 26.72 47.84 -25.09
C THR A 82 25.77 46.64 -25.15
N SER A 83 24.46 46.89 -25.11
CA SER A 83 23.40 45.89 -25.18
C SER A 83 22.63 45.94 -26.50
N LEU A 84 22.10 44.80 -26.90
CA LEU A 84 21.14 44.66 -27.98
C LEU A 84 19.73 44.59 -27.38
N ALA A 85 18.81 45.43 -27.88
CA ALA A 85 17.38 45.30 -27.65
C ALA A 85 16.68 45.06 -29.00
N ARG A 86 15.86 44.00 -29.07
CA ARG A 86 15.06 43.65 -30.25
C ARG A 86 13.66 43.31 -29.82
N PHE A 87 12.67 43.88 -30.47
CA PHE A 87 11.26 43.63 -30.21
C PHE A 87 10.71 42.82 -31.37
N ILE A 88 10.12 41.68 -31.07
CA ILE A 88 9.57 40.74 -32.06
C ILE A 88 8.12 40.45 -31.75
N GLN A 89 7.31 40.27 -32.78
CA GLN A 89 5.97 39.74 -32.65
C GLN A 89 6.00 38.23 -32.83
N LEU A 90 5.45 37.51 -31.87
CA LEU A 90 5.32 36.06 -31.95
C LEU A 90 4.04 35.68 -32.70
N PRO A 91 4.08 34.62 -33.51
CA PRO A 91 2.86 34.04 -34.04
C PRO A 91 2.01 33.47 -32.90
N PRO A 92 0.69 33.29 -33.11
CA PRO A 92 -0.19 32.63 -32.14
C PRO A 92 0.41 31.33 -31.59
N VAL A 93 0.70 31.31 -30.29
CA VAL A 93 1.37 30.20 -29.61
C VAL A 93 0.74 29.94 -28.26
N GLN A 94 0.72 28.67 -27.85
CA GLN A 94 0.33 28.29 -26.49
C GLN A 94 1.30 28.91 -25.47
N SER A 95 0.78 29.47 -24.37
CA SER A 95 1.56 30.19 -23.36
C SER A 95 2.78 29.39 -22.83
N ASN A 96 2.66 28.05 -22.76
CA ASN A 96 3.74 27.15 -22.32
C ASN A 96 4.88 26.96 -23.34
N ARG A 97 4.65 27.22 -24.64
CA ARG A 97 5.64 27.07 -25.72
C ARG A 97 6.35 28.37 -26.08
N VAL A 98 5.92 29.49 -25.52
CA VAL A 98 6.56 30.81 -25.71
C VAL A 98 8.08 30.75 -25.50
N PRO A 99 8.63 30.12 -24.42
CA PRO A 99 10.08 30.11 -24.22
C PRO A 99 10.85 29.40 -25.35
N GLU A 100 10.27 28.35 -25.95
CA GLU A 100 10.90 27.59 -27.03
C GLU A 100 10.96 28.41 -28.33
N ILE A 101 9.86 29.09 -28.67
CA ILE A 101 9.80 29.95 -29.86
C ILE A 101 10.73 31.15 -29.68
N VAL A 102 10.70 31.80 -28.52
CA VAL A 102 11.59 32.94 -28.25
C VAL A 102 13.05 32.54 -28.36
N LYS A 103 13.43 31.33 -27.91
CA LYS A 103 14.79 30.81 -28.09
C LYS A 103 15.17 30.64 -29.58
N TYR A 104 14.23 30.20 -30.41
CA TYR A 104 14.43 30.07 -31.85
C TYR A 104 14.59 31.43 -32.52
N GLU A 105 13.73 32.40 -32.19
CA GLU A 105 13.79 33.77 -32.69
C GLU A 105 15.06 34.50 -32.22
N ALA A 106 15.44 34.34 -30.95
CA ALA A 106 16.66 34.93 -30.39
C ALA A 106 17.91 34.52 -31.18
N LYS A 107 17.98 33.27 -31.66
CA LYS A 107 19.10 32.80 -32.50
C LYS A 107 19.20 33.53 -33.84
N GLN A 108 18.08 34.04 -34.38
CA GLN A 108 18.06 34.80 -35.62
C GLN A 108 18.30 36.30 -35.40
N GLN A 109 17.79 36.84 -34.29
CA GLN A 109 17.86 38.27 -33.98
C GLN A 109 19.21 38.70 -33.38
N ILE A 110 19.90 37.80 -32.67
CA ILE A 110 21.20 38.09 -32.06
C ILE A 110 22.31 37.79 -33.08
N PRO A 111 23.14 38.78 -33.47
CA PRO A 111 24.17 38.61 -34.50
C PRO A 111 25.43 37.89 -33.99
N PHE A 112 25.32 37.15 -32.88
CA PHE A 112 26.40 36.42 -32.22
C PHE A 112 25.90 35.05 -31.78
N ALA A 113 26.84 34.13 -31.51
CA ALA A 113 26.49 32.82 -30.95
C ALA A 113 25.87 32.98 -29.56
N LEU A 114 24.80 32.22 -29.26
CA LEU A 114 24.04 32.35 -28.01
C LEU A 114 24.89 32.02 -26.76
N GLU A 115 25.93 31.21 -26.92
CA GLU A 115 26.89 30.84 -25.89
C GLU A 115 27.81 32.01 -25.45
N ASP A 116 28.10 32.93 -26.36
CA ASP A 116 28.98 34.08 -26.14
C ASP A 116 28.23 35.32 -25.61
N VAL A 117 26.91 35.23 -25.50
CA VAL A 117 26.04 36.30 -25.01
C VAL A 117 25.26 35.87 -23.78
N ILE A 118 25.04 36.82 -22.88
CA ILE A 118 24.00 36.69 -21.86
C ILE A 118 22.77 37.39 -22.42
N TRP A 119 21.65 36.70 -22.43
CA TRP A 119 20.40 37.23 -22.94
C TRP A 119 19.23 36.75 -22.09
N ASP A 120 18.18 37.55 -22.11
CA ASP A 120 16.91 37.25 -21.47
C ASP A 120 15.79 37.93 -22.26
N TYR A 121 14.54 37.56 -21.99
CA TYR A 121 13.39 38.09 -22.71
C TYR A 121 12.25 38.51 -21.80
N GLN A 122 11.53 39.55 -22.22
CA GLN A 122 10.36 40.08 -21.53
C GLN A 122 9.16 40.00 -22.47
N PRO A 123 8.10 39.26 -22.11
CA PRO A 123 6.79 39.46 -22.72
C PRO A 123 6.30 40.89 -22.43
N LEU A 124 5.97 41.63 -23.48
CA LEU A 124 5.42 42.97 -23.42
C LEU A 124 3.89 42.91 -23.51
N GLY A 125 3.21 43.86 -22.89
CA GLY A 125 1.75 43.90 -22.85
C GLY A 125 1.16 44.03 -24.26
N GLY A 126 0.05 43.35 -24.53
CA GLY A 126 -0.64 43.40 -25.82
C GLY A 126 -1.15 42.05 -26.33
N GLY A 127 -0.67 40.95 -25.76
CA GLY A 127 -1.19 39.63 -26.12
C GLY A 127 -2.52 39.32 -25.46
N VAL A 128 -3.55 39.01 -26.22
CA VAL A 128 -4.83 38.50 -25.68
C VAL A 128 -4.68 37.00 -25.48
N GLU A 129 -4.84 36.54 -24.24
CA GLU A 129 -4.91 35.11 -23.95
C GLU A 129 -6.32 34.60 -24.26
N GLU A 130 -6.48 33.95 -25.41
CA GLU A 130 -7.75 33.37 -25.85
C GLU A 130 -7.61 31.86 -25.96
N SER A 131 -8.43 31.11 -25.22
CA SER A 131 -8.43 29.64 -25.22
C SER A 131 -7.05 28.98 -24.96
N GLY A 132 -6.20 29.62 -24.15
CA GLY A 132 -4.85 29.14 -23.81
C GLY A 132 -3.77 29.43 -24.87
N TYR A 133 -4.09 30.23 -25.88
CA TYR A 133 -3.15 30.78 -26.86
C TYR A 133 -2.96 32.26 -26.61
N MET A 134 -1.72 32.72 -26.75
CA MET A 134 -1.39 34.13 -26.72
C MET A 134 -1.39 34.65 -28.17
N LEU A 135 -2.39 35.45 -28.51
CA LEU A 135 -2.50 36.14 -29.80
C LEU A 135 -1.69 37.43 -29.76
N ASP A 136 -1.01 37.80 -30.86
CA ASP A 136 -0.28 39.07 -31.01
C ASP A 136 0.71 39.40 -29.88
N ALA A 137 1.35 38.38 -29.30
CA ALA A 137 2.32 38.56 -28.23
C ALA A 137 3.58 39.26 -28.75
N GLU A 138 3.89 40.43 -28.19
CA GLU A 138 5.17 41.12 -28.44
C GLU A 138 6.18 40.74 -27.35
N VAL A 139 7.41 40.43 -27.75
CA VAL A 139 8.49 40.05 -26.83
C VAL A 139 9.72 40.91 -27.09
N GLY A 140 10.24 41.51 -26.02
CA GLY A 140 11.54 42.17 -26.01
C GLY A 140 12.66 41.18 -25.69
N ILE A 141 13.60 41.00 -26.61
CA ILE A 141 14.84 40.25 -26.42
C ILE A 141 15.95 41.22 -26.08
N PHE A 142 16.63 40.98 -24.96
CA PHE A 142 17.74 41.80 -24.48
C PHE A 142 18.99 40.93 -24.36
N ALA A 143 20.08 41.36 -24.98
CA ALA A 143 21.32 40.59 -25.01
C ALA A 143 22.55 41.48 -24.83
N MET A 144 23.60 40.93 -24.25
CA MET A 144 24.90 41.58 -24.09
C MET A 144 26.00 40.54 -24.18
N LYS A 145 27.14 40.88 -24.77
CA LYS A 145 28.27 39.95 -24.83
C LYS A 145 28.77 39.62 -23.42
N ARG A 146 29.14 38.36 -23.22
CA ARG A 146 29.50 37.82 -21.90
C ARG A 146 30.71 38.52 -21.29
N ASP A 147 31.71 38.86 -22.09
CA ASP A 147 32.89 39.64 -21.69
C ASP A 147 32.51 41.02 -21.13
N GLN A 148 31.56 41.71 -21.76
CA GLN A 148 31.09 43.02 -21.34
C GLN A 148 30.32 42.95 -20.01
N VAL A 149 29.48 41.92 -19.84
CA VAL A 149 28.78 41.67 -18.56
C VAL A 149 29.77 41.40 -17.43
N LEU A 150 30.77 40.56 -17.69
CA LEU A 150 31.81 40.24 -16.70
C LEU A 150 32.68 41.46 -16.36
N HIS A 151 32.99 42.31 -17.34
CA HIS A 151 33.72 43.56 -17.11
C HIS A 151 32.92 44.51 -16.21
N ALA A 152 31.61 44.67 -16.45
CA ALA A 152 30.74 45.47 -15.59
C ALA A 152 30.62 44.91 -14.16
N LEU A 153 30.68 43.59 -13.99
CA LEU A 153 30.65 42.92 -12.69
C LEU A 153 31.98 42.97 -11.93
N GLN A 154 33.11 43.02 -12.63
CA GLN A 154 34.44 42.87 -12.05
C GLN A 154 34.72 43.85 -10.87
N PRO A 155 34.35 45.15 -10.93
CA PRO A 155 34.57 46.08 -9.82
C PRO A 155 33.83 45.69 -8.53
N PHE A 156 32.64 45.10 -8.66
CA PHE A 156 31.82 44.60 -7.55
C PHE A 156 32.38 43.30 -6.98
N LEU A 157 32.76 42.37 -7.86
CA LEU A 157 33.35 41.08 -7.47
C LEU A 157 34.67 41.25 -6.70
N LYS A 158 35.55 42.17 -7.14
CA LYS A 158 36.82 42.49 -6.44
C LYS A 158 36.59 42.95 -5.00
N ARG A 159 35.44 43.58 -4.72
CA ARG A 159 35.04 44.10 -3.40
C ARG A 159 34.13 43.14 -2.63
N LYS A 160 33.93 41.92 -3.14
CA LYS A 160 33.03 40.92 -2.57
C LYS A 160 31.57 41.40 -2.44
N ILE A 161 31.18 42.37 -3.28
CA ILE A 161 29.78 42.79 -3.41
C ILE A 161 29.09 41.78 -4.31
N GLU A 162 27.95 41.27 -3.85
CA GLU A 162 27.16 40.34 -4.64
C GLU A 162 26.01 41.07 -5.35
N VAL A 163 26.07 41.11 -6.69
CA VAL A 163 25.05 41.73 -7.55
C VAL A 163 23.89 40.77 -7.82
N GLU A 164 22.66 41.19 -7.49
CA GLU A 164 21.40 40.44 -7.65
C GLU A 164 20.77 40.64 -9.02
N LEU A 165 20.87 41.84 -9.56
CA LEU A 165 20.25 42.21 -10.82
C LEU A 165 21.25 42.99 -11.66
N ILE A 166 21.43 42.57 -12.91
CA ILE A 166 22.04 43.39 -13.95
C ILE A 166 20.95 43.71 -14.96
N GLN A 167 20.76 44.99 -15.26
CA GLN A 167 19.76 45.46 -16.22
C GLN A 167 20.33 46.53 -17.16
N ILE A 168 19.79 46.65 -18.36
CA ILE A 168 20.16 47.75 -19.26
C ILE A 168 19.51 49.05 -18.80
N ALA A 169 20.25 50.16 -18.87
CA ALA A 169 19.77 51.49 -18.46
C ALA A 169 18.41 51.90 -19.08
N PRO A 170 18.13 51.63 -20.38
CA PRO A 170 16.82 51.94 -20.97
C PRO A 170 15.63 51.26 -20.29
N LEU A 171 15.81 50.03 -19.76
CA LEU A 171 14.75 49.35 -19.01
C LEU A 171 14.61 49.90 -17.59
N GLY A 172 15.70 50.41 -17.00
CA GLY A 172 15.62 51.23 -15.79
C GLY A 172 14.77 52.49 -16.01
N LEU A 173 14.96 53.19 -17.14
CA LEU A 173 14.13 54.35 -17.50
C LEU A 173 12.66 53.97 -17.67
N TYR A 174 12.38 52.85 -18.35
CA TYR A 174 11.03 52.33 -18.51
C TYR A 174 10.38 52.07 -17.15
N ASN A 175 11.09 51.37 -16.25
CA ASN A 175 10.58 51.07 -14.92
C ASN A 175 10.22 52.32 -14.13
N THR A 176 11.09 53.34 -14.16
CA THR A 176 10.83 54.63 -13.51
C THR A 176 9.61 55.32 -14.09
N LEU A 177 9.52 55.45 -15.40
CA LEU A 177 8.38 56.11 -16.05
C LEU A 177 7.06 55.38 -15.74
N CYS A 178 7.05 54.06 -15.89
CA CYS A 178 5.87 53.24 -15.67
C CYS A 178 5.38 53.32 -14.23
N TYR A 179 6.29 53.20 -13.25
CA TYR A 179 5.94 53.24 -11.84
C TYR A 179 5.59 54.67 -11.37
N ASP A 180 6.41 55.65 -11.72
CA ASP A 180 6.33 56.99 -11.14
C ASP A 180 5.33 57.89 -11.88
N SER A 181 5.41 57.93 -13.21
CA SER A 181 4.62 58.86 -14.03
C SER A 181 3.33 58.26 -14.60
N LEU A 182 3.35 56.96 -14.97
CA LEU A 182 2.17 56.27 -15.53
C LEU A 182 1.36 55.51 -14.46
N GLY A 183 1.83 55.44 -13.21
CA GLY A 183 1.09 54.82 -12.12
C GLY A 183 0.92 53.29 -12.23
N MET A 184 1.70 52.61 -13.08
CA MET A 184 1.63 51.16 -13.22
C MET A 184 2.10 50.47 -11.94
N ARG A 185 1.29 49.54 -11.41
CA ARG A 185 1.61 48.72 -10.24
C ARG A 185 1.50 47.25 -10.59
N VAL A 186 2.28 46.42 -9.92
CA VAL A 186 2.26 44.97 -10.15
C VAL A 186 0.93 44.40 -9.70
N GLY A 187 0.28 43.62 -10.57
CA GLY A 187 -1.00 42.99 -10.27
C GLY A 187 -2.23 43.89 -10.47
N GLN A 188 -2.06 45.09 -11.02
CA GLN A 188 -3.15 45.97 -11.45
C GLN A 188 -3.15 46.08 -12.97
N ASP A 189 -4.35 46.05 -13.56
CA ASP A 189 -4.51 46.31 -14.99
C ASP A 189 -4.20 47.79 -15.27
N PHE A 190 -3.37 48.04 -16.27
CA PHE A 190 -3.03 49.41 -16.65
C PHE A 190 -4.18 50.04 -17.42
N GLU A 191 -4.84 51.03 -16.83
CA GLU A 191 -5.98 51.76 -17.41
C GLU A 191 -5.58 52.90 -18.37
N GLY A 192 -4.29 53.04 -18.71
CA GLY A 192 -3.82 54.11 -19.59
C GLY A 192 -4.26 53.95 -21.04
N ASN A 193 -4.33 55.06 -21.78
CA ASN A 193 -4.68 55.06 -23.20
C ASN A 193 -3.59 54.35 -24.02
N PRO A 194 -3.90 53.20 -24.69
CA PRO A 194 -2.92 52.46 -25.47
C PRO A 194 -2.36 53.24 -26.67
N GLU A 195 -3.05 54.27 -27.14
CA GLU A 195 -2.58 55.12 -28.24
C GLU A 195 -1.58 56.19 -27.78
N GLU A 196 -1.58 56.57 -26.50
CA GLU A 196 -0.73 57.64 -25.99
C GLU A 196 0.62 57.09 -25.53
N SER A 197 1.69 57.55 -26.19
CA SER A 197 3.06 57.19 -25.88
C SER A 197 3.83 58.38 -25.33
N ALA A 198 4.60 58.15 -24.28
CA ALA A 198 5.57 59.09 -23.75
C ALA A 198 6.97 58.76 -24.25
N ILE A 199 7.78 59.80 -24.48
CA ILE A 199 9.21 59.66 -24.81
C ILE A 199 10.03 60.03 -23.59
N VAL A 200 10.99 59.21 -23.22
CA VAL A 200 12.06 59.55 -22.27
C VAL A 200 13.34 59.75 -23.06
N VAL A 201 13.96 60.91 -22.90
CA VAL A 201 15.24 61.29 -23.48
C VAL A 201 16.25 61.39 -22.34
N ASP A 202 17.08 60.37 -22.19
CA ASP A 202 18.17 60.35 -21.22
C ASP A 202 19.48 60.79 -21.87
N MET A 203 19.92 62.00 -21.58
CA MET A 203 21.15 62.56 -22.13
C MET A 203 22.33 62.33 -21.19
N GLY A 204 23.13 61.33 -21.52
CA GLY A 204 24.39 61.01 -20.84
C GLY A 204 25.58 61.85 -21.34
N ALA A 205 26.79 61.45 -20.92
CA ALA A 205 28.02 62.13 -21.31
C ALA A 205 28.38 61.86 -22.78
N ASP A 206 28.35 60.61 -23.24
CA ASP A 206 28.78 60.25 -24.60
C ASP A 206 27.62 60.00 -25.56
N SER A 207 26.44 59.66 -25.03
CA SER A 207 25.29 59.27 -25.83
C SER A 207 23.98 59.64 -25.16
N THR A 208 22.91 59.57 -25.94
CA THR A 208 21.54 59.83 -25.50
C THR A 208 20.70 58.61 -25.81
N THR A 209 19.94 58.13 -24.83
CA THR A 209 18.96 57.06 -25.01
C THR A 209 17.58 57.68 -25.16
N LEU A 210 16.89 57.33 -26.25
CA LEU A 210 15.48 57.60 -26.45
C LEU A 210 14.71 56.30 -26.18
N MET A 211 13.80 56.35 -25.22
CA MET A 211 12.87 55.26 -24.91
C MET A 211 11.45 55.77 -25.12
N VAL A 212 10.65 55.05 -25.88
CA VAL A 212 9.24 55.39 -26.12
C VAL A 212 8.37 54.26 -25.62
N THR A 213 7.34 54.60 -24.85
CA THR A 213 6.42 53.60 -24.28
C THR A 213 5.04 54.19 -24.01
N ASN A 214 4.03 53.34 -24.12
CA ASN A 214 2.67 53.54 -23.65
C ASN A 214 2.37 52.64 -22.42
N GLY A 215 3.41 52.18 -21.72
CA GLY A 215 3.31 51.16 -20.68
C GLY A 215 3.39 49.73 -21.22
N ASN A 216 2.67 49.41 -22.29
CA ASN A 216 2.59 48.05 -22.83
C ASN A 216 3.72 47.71 -23.81
N LYS A 217 4.06 48.65 -24.70
CA LYS A 217 5.10 48.51 -25.72
C LYS A 217 6.33 49.31 -25.34
N ILE A 218 7.50 48.87 -25.81
CA ILE A 218 8.77 49.54 -25.57
C ILE A 218 9.49 49.69 -26.90
N TRP A 219 9.98 50.89 -27.18
CA TRP A 219 10.89 51.15 -28.28
C TRP A 219 12.13 51.87 -27.75
N ILE A 220 13.31 51.41 -28.14
CA ILE A 220 14.58 51.95 -27.64
C ILE A 220 15.45 52.33 -28.84
N ARG A 221 16.05 53.51 -28.78
CA ARG A 221 17.07 53.96 -29.72
C ARG A 221 18.16 54.73 -29.02
N ASN A 222 19.40 54.41 -29.35
CA ASN A 222 20.56 55.16 -28.87
C ASN A 222 21.03 56.12 -29.96
N VAL A 223 21.18 57.39 -29.60
CA VAL A 223 21.76 58.44 -30.43
C VAL A 223 23.19 58.68 -29.94
N PRO A 224 24.22 58.61 -30.80
CA PRO A 224 25.62 58.77 -30.41
C PRO A 224 26.02 60.23 -30.20
N ILE A 225 25.14 61.03 -29.58
CA ILE A 225 25.36 62.42 -29.20
C ILE A 225 25.07 62.54 -27.71
N GLY A 226 25.94 63.23 -26.97
CA GLY A 226 25.84 63.41 -25.53
C GLY A 226 26.58 64.67 -25.06
N GLY A 227 26.62 64.89 -23.75
CA GLY A 227 27.21 66.11 -23.15
C GLY A 227 28.66 66.41 -23.57
N ASN A 228 29.48 65.41 -23.84
CA ASN A 228 30.87 65.55 -24.28
C ASN A 228 30.99 66.16 -25.67
N HIS A 229 29.97 66.03 -26.52
CA HIS A 229 29.96 66.67 -27.84
C HIS A 229 29.86 68.20 -27.71
N PHE A 230 29.05 68.67 -26.75
CA PHE A 230 28.97 70.10 -26.40
C PHE A 230 30.29 70.60 -25.83
N THR A 231 30.91 69.82 -24.93
CA THR A 231 32.24 70.16 -24.38
C THR A 231 33.29 70.26 -25.48
N ARG A 232 33.33 69.30 -26.41
CA ARG A 232 34.26 69.31 -27.54
C ARG A 232 34.04 70.51 -28.48
N ALA A 233 32.79 70.92 -28.71
CA ALA A 233 32.49 72.13 -29.48
C ALA A 233 33.10 73.38 -28.83
N LEU A 234 32.98 73.53 -27.51
CA LEU A 234 33.63 74.63 -26.78
C LEU A 234 35.15 74.54 -26.83
N THR A 235 35.74 73.34 -26.72
CA THR A 235 37.20 73.20 -26.87
C THR A 235 37.69 73.66 -28.24
N LYS A 236 36.92 73.39 -29.30
CA LYS A 236 37.28 73.75 -30.67
C LYS A 236 37.10 75.24 -30.94
N GLU A 237 35.96 75.80 -30.58
CA GLU A 237 35.61 77.19 -30.91
C GLU A 237 36.32 78.20 -30.01
N MET A 238 36.41 77.91 -28.70
CA MET A 238 37.00 78.81 -27.71
C MET A 238 38.45 78.45 -27.36
N LYS A 239 39.03 77.42 -28.00
CA LYS A 239 40.40 76.95 -27.79
C LYS A 239 40.73 76.64 -26.32
N LEU A 240 39.76 76.08 -25.60
CA LEU A 240 39.89 75.72 -24.18
C LEU A 240 40.33 74.25 -24.03
N THR A 241 41.01 73.94 -22.93
CA THR A 241 41.20 72.55 -22.48
C THR A 241 39.85 71.91 -22.14
N PHE A 242 39.74 70.58 -22.26
CA PHE A 242 38.49 69.86 -21.96
C PHE A 242 37.90 70.20 -20.57
N ALA A 243 38.72 70.21 -19.51
CA ALA A 243 38.28 70.54 -18.16
C ALA A 243 37.72 71.98 -18.05
N LYS A 244 38.37 72.97 -18.66
CA LYS A 244 37.88 74.36 -18.71
C LYS A 244 36.60 74.49 -19.53
N ALA A 245 36.51 73.79 -20.67
CA ALA A 245 35.32 73.76 -21.50
C ALA A 245 34.13 73.10 -20.77
N GLU A 246 34.37 72.03 -20.02
CA GLU A 246 33.34 71.37 -19.21
C GLU A 246 32.83 72.30 -18.11
N HIS A 247 33.74 72.94 -17.38
CA HIS A 247 33.40 73.92 -16.37
C HIS A 247 32.58 75.10 -16.95
N LEU A 248 32.97 75.59 -18.13
CA LEU A 248 32.25 76.66 -18.83
C LEU A 248 30.86 76.21 -19.30
N LYS A 249 30.74 74.97 -19.82
CA LYS A 249 29.45 74.37 -20.22
C LYS A 249 28.48 74.28 -19.03
N CYS A 250 28.95 73.74 -17.91
CA CYS A 250 28.14 73.57 -16.70
C CYS A 250 27.73 74.91 -16.07
N ASN A 251 28.53 75.96 -16.26
CA ASN A 251 28.29 77.30 -15.72
C ASN A 251 27.98 78.34 -16.82
N ALA A 252 27.41 77.93 -17.95
CA ALA A 252 27.28 78.78 -19.14
C ALA A 252 26.53 80.09 -18.87
N THR A 253 25.53 80.07 -17.99
CA THR A 253 24.73 81.25 -17.59
C THR A 253 25.50 82.26 -16.74
N ARG A 254 26.60 81.83 -16.10
CA ARG A 254 27.47 82.65 -15.26
C ARG A 254 28.75 83.08 -15.98
N SER A 255 28.88 82.76 -17.27
CA SER A 255 30.04 83.15 -18.07
C SER A 255 30.04 84.66 -18.38
N GLU A 256 31.21 85.22 -18.66
CA GLU A 256 31.36 86.63 -19.04
C GLU A 256 30.63 86.97 -20.36
N ASP A 257 30.55 86.00 -21.28
CA ASP A 257 29.79 86.12 -22.54
C ASP A 257 28.94 84.86 -22.80
N PRO A 258 27.73 84.77 -22.22
CA PRO A 258 26.83 83.64 -22.44
C PRO A 258 26.38 83.50 -23.89
N ARG A 259 26.39 84.59 -24.66
CA ARG A 259 25.95 84.59 -26.07
C ARG A 259 26.99 83.91 -26.95
N ALA A 260 28.27 84.20 -26.75
CA ALA A 260 29.36 83.50 -27.45
C ALA A 260 29.37 82.00 -27.13
N VAL A 261 29.17 81.62 -25.86
CA VAL A 261 29.07 80.20 -25.46
C VAL A 261 27.91 79.51 -26.19
N PHE A 262 26.72 80.14 -26.23
CA PHE A 262 25.59 79.56 -26.95
C PHE A 262 25.83 79.46 -28.47
N GLN A 263 26.48 80.45 -29.08
CA GLN A 263 26.84 80.40 -30.51
C GLN A 263 27.79 79.24 -30.82
N ALA A 264 28.79 79.01 -29.97
CA ALA A 264 29.71 77.88 -30.10
C ALA A 264 29.01 76.52 -29.96
N LEU A 265 27.97 76.43 -29.13
CA LEU A 265 27.19 75.20 -28.92
C LEU A 265 26.11 74.97 -29.96
N ARG A 266 25.64 76.02 -30.65
CA ARG A 266 24.49 75.98 -31.58
C ARG A 266 24.60 74.88 -32.66
N PRO A 267 25.76 74.60 -33.28
CA PRO A 267 25.86 73.50 -34.24
C PRO A 267 25.51 72.14 -33.63
N VAL A 268 25.98 71.86 -32.41
CA VAL A 268 25.69 70.60 -31.69
C VAL A 268 24.23 70.54 -31.26
N PHE A 269 23.64 71.67 -30.85
CA PHE A 269 22.19 71.73 -30.58
C PHE A 269 21.36 71.36 -31.82
N ASN A 270 21.69 71.91 -32.99
CA ASN A 270 20.98 71.61 -34.24
C ASN A 270 21.13 70.14 -34.64
N GLU A 271 22.35 69.59 -34.52
CA GLU A 271 22.62 68.18 -34.80
C GLU A 271 21.83 67.26 -33.85
N TYR A 272 21.82 67.57 -32.55
CA TYR A 272 21.10 66.84 -31.53
C TYR A 272 19.58 66.82 -31.79
N VAL A 273 18.99 67.98 -32.07
CA VAL A 273 17.57 68.09 -32.46
C VAL A 273 17.28 67.27 -33.71
N SER A 274 18.12 67.37 -34.74
CA SER A 274 17.92 66.66 -36.01
C SER A 274 17.91 65.14 -35.81
N GLU A 275 18.80 64.61 -34.96
CA GLU A 275 18.82 63.17 -34.66
C GLU A 275 17.65 62.72 -33.78
N ILE A 276 17.16 63.56 -32.86
CA ILE A 276 15.92 63.28 -32.12
C ILE A 276 14.72 63.28 -33.07
N GLN A 277 14.59 64.29 -33.95
CA GLN A 277 13.51 64.35 -34.94
C GLN A 277 13.52 63.14 -35.87
N ARG A 278 14.70 62.73 -36.36
CA ARG A 278 14.85 61.51 -37.18
C ARG A 278 14.41 60.26 -36.43
N SER A 279 14.75 60.18 -35.15
CA SER A 279 14.38 59.07 -34.27
C SER A 279 12.88 58.99 -34.05
N ILE A 280 12.24 60.13 -33.74
CA ILE A 280 10.79 60.26 -33.60
C ILE A 280 10.09 59.92 -34.92
N GLY A 281 10.55 60.47 -36.04
CA GLY A 281 9.98 60.20 -37.35
C GLY A 281 10.04 58.73 -37.75
N TYR A 282 11.14 58.04 -37.43
CA TYR A 282 11.22 56.60 -37.62
C TYR A 282 10.22 55.84 -36.74
N PHE A 283 10.13 56.17 -35.45
CA PHE A 283 9.15 55.57 -34.54
C PHE A 283 7.71 55.74 -35.05
N SER A 284 7.30 56.96 -35.43
CA SER A 284 5.96 57.24 -35.96
C SER A 284 5.69 56.55 -37.29
N SER A 285 6.72 56.28 -38.11
CA SER A 285 6.57 55.55 -39.37
C SER A 285 6.28 54.05 -39.18
N VAL A 286 6.82 53.46 -38.11
CA VAL A 286 6.66 52.05 -37.74
C VAL A 286 5.40 51.83 -36.89
N ASN A 287 5.10 52.77 -36.01
CA ASN A 287 3.95 52.75 -35.10
C ASN A 287 2.95 53.85 -35.47
N ARG A 288 2.17 53.62 -36.53
CA ARG A 288 1.28 54.65 -37.10
C ARG A 288 0.13 55.07 -36.17
N ASP A 289 -0.28 54.18 -35.28
CA ASP A 289 -1.39 54.42 -34.35
C ASP A 289 -0.95 55.10 -33.05
N ALA A 290 0.36 55.21 -32.82
CA ALA A 290 0.92 55.81 -31.60
C ALA A 290 0.96 57.35 -31.71
N LYS A 291 0.35 58.04 -30.75
CA LYS A 291 0.39 59.49 -30.57
C LYS A 291 1.36 59.83 -29.44
N ILE A 292 2.35 60.66 -29.74
CA ILE A 292 3.30 61.12 -28.73
C ILE A 292 2.65 62.24 -27.92
N SER A 293 2.41 61.98 -26.62
CA SER A 293 1.78 62.95 -25.72
C SER A 293 2.80 63.91 -25.11
N LYS A 294 3.93 63.39 -24.61
CA LYS A 294 4.91 64.16 -23.83
C LYS A 294 6.33 63.65 -23.99
N VAL A 295 7.31 64.54 -23.81
CA VAL A 295 8.74 64.22 -23.79
C VAL A 295 9.31 64.53 -22.41
N TYR A 296 9.78 63.51 -21.72
CA TYR A 296 10.49 63.57 -20.45
C TYR A 296 12.00 63.63 -20.69
N GLY A 297 12.64 64.69 -20.23
CA GLY A 297 14.08 64.87 -20.24
C GLY A 297 14.73 64.44 -18.93
N THR A 298 15.74 63.58 -19.01
CA THR A 298 16.50 63.09 -17.86
C THR A 298 17.99 62.99 -18.16
N GLY A 299 18.81 62.78 -17.14
CA GLY A 299 20.26 62.73 -17.26
C GLY A 299 20.90 64.10 -17.08
N ASN A 300 22.18 64.11 -16.71
CA ASN A 300 22.91 65.35 -16.43
C ASN A 300 23.02 66.30 -17.63
N GLY A 301 22.87 65.79 -18.87
CA GLY A 301 22.83 66.63 -20.06
C GLY A 301 21.66 67.63 -20.07
N PHE A 302 20.52 67.29 -19.44
CA PHE A 302 19.35 68.17 -19.34
C PHE A 302 19.51 69.34 -18.36
N LYS A 303 20.62 69.39 -17.62
CA LYS A 303 21.04 70.59 -16.86
C LYS A 303 21.62 71.68 -17.75
N LEU A 304 21.93 71.38 -19.01
CA LEU A 304 22.47 72.37 -19.95
C LEU A 304 21.46 73.50 -20.18
N ALA A 305 21.89 74.73 -19.88
CA ALA A 305 21.05 75.91 -19.98
C ALA A 305 20.49 76.09 -21.40
N GLY A 306 19.16 76.25 -21.48
CA GLY A 306 18.45 76.45 -22.75
C GLY A 306 18.10 75.18 -23.52
N LEU A 307 18.62 73.99 -23.15
CA LEU A 307 18.36 72.76 -23.89
C LEU A 307 16.87 72.38 -23.93
N GLN A 308 16.18 72.41 -22.80
CA GLN A 308 14.74 72.09 -22.72
C GLN A 308 13.92 72.98 -23.66
N LYS A 309 14.10 74.30 -23.56
CA LYS A 309 13.40 75.27 -24.42
C LYS A 309 13.75 75.07 -25.91
N PHE A 310 15.01 74.79 -26.20
CA PHE A 310 15.47 74.55 -27.57
C PHE A 310 14.83 73.29 -28.17
N LEU A 311 14.74 72.20 -27.41
CA LEU A 311 14.04 70.99 -27.84
C LEU A 311 12.55 71.26 -28.04
N GLN A 312 11.88 71.90 -27.08
CA GLN A 312 10.45 72.19 -27.17
C GLN A 312 10.09 73.02 -28.40
N GLN A 313 10.89 74.05 -28.72
CA GLN A 313 10.67 74.91 -29.89
C GLN A 313 10.84 74.18 -31.23
N ASN A 314 11.82 73.28 -31.34
CA ASN A 314 12.12 72.60 -32.60
C ASN A 314 11.36 71.29 -32.78
N LEU A 315 11.09 70.56 -31.70
CA LEU A 315 10.37 69.29 -31.74
C LEU A 315 8.84 69.48 -31.79
N GLN A 316 8.34 70.65 -31.35
CA GLN A 316 6.91 70.95 -31.25
C GLN A 316 6.14 70.00 -30.30
N TYR A 317 6.85 69.42 -29.33
CA TYR A 317 6.27 68.65 -28.22
C TYR A 317 6.54 69.35 -26.90
N GLU A 318 5.70 69.10 -25.90
CA GLU A 318 5.97 69.52 -24.53
C GLU A 318 7.16 68.73 -23.98
N VAL A 319 8.22 69.44 -23.59
CA VAL A 319 9.43 68.85 -23.01
C VAL A 319 9.50 69.24 -21.53
N GLU A 320 9.33 68.26 -20.66
CA GLU A 320 9.42 68.42 -19.21
C GLU A 320 10.66 67.70 -18.68
N ARG A 321 11.31 68.25 -17.66
CA ARG A 321 12.40 67.54 -16.97
C ARG A 321 11.82 66.71 -15.83
N LEU A 322 12.34 65.51 -15.64
CA LEU A 322 12.00 64.67 -14.47
C LEU A 322 12.71 65.21 -13.22
N ASP A 323 12.25 66.36 -12.74
CA ASP A 323 12.81 67.09 -11.59
C ASP A 323 12.19 66.63 -10.25
N ASP A 324 11.26 65.65 -10.26
CA ASP A 324 10.63 65.07 -9.06
C ASP A 324 10.19 63.61 -9.31
N PHE A 325 10.06 62.82 -8.23
CA PHE A 325 9.56 61.44 -8.26
C PHE A 325 8.21 61.36 -7.50
N GLN A 326 7.10 61.31 -8.22
CA GLN A 326 5.75 61.42 -7.67
C GLN A 326 5.35 60.24 -6.76
N ALA A 327 5.87 59.05 -7.03
CA ALA A 327 5.52 57.83 -6.31
C ALA A 327 6.55 57.44 -5.22
N LEU A 328 7.68 58.17 -5.15
CA LEU A 328 8.74 57.91 -4.19
C LEU A 328 8.49 58.69 -2.89
N VAL A 329 8.55 58.02 -1.75
CA VAL A 329 8.42 58.63 -0.42
C VAL A 329 9.76 58.61 0.30
N GLY A 330 10.02 59.54 1.22
CA GLY A 330 11.24 59.52 2.04
C GLY A 330 11.86 60.90 2.20
N ASP A 331 11.20 61.75 2.98
CA ASP A 331 11.53 63.18 3.12
C ASP A 331 12.99 63.46 3.47
N ALA A 332 13.65 62.58 4.24
CA ALA A 332 15.05 62.74 4.60
C ALA A 332 16.00 62.64 3.40
N VAL A 333 15.66 61.83 2.39
CA VAL A 333 16.43 61.72 1.15
C VAL A 333 15.96 62.75 0.14
N LEU A 334 14.64 62.87 -0.04
CA LEU A 334 14.06 63.73 -1.07
C LEU A 334 14.36 65.22 -0.82
N ASN A 335 14.44 65.68 0.43
CA ASN A 335 14.75 67.08 0.73
C ASN A 335 16.25 67.38 0.82
N GLU A 336 17.14 66.39 0.66
CA GLU A 336 18.57 66.61 0.80
C GLU A 336 19.13 67.38 -0.42
N PRO A 337 19.85 68.50 -0.22
CA PRO A 337 20.30 69.35 -1.33
C PRO A 337 21.12 68.62 -2.39
N LEU A 338 22.00 67.70 -1.97
CA LEU A 338 22.82 66.92 -2.89
C LEU A 338 21.99 65.99 -3.78
N PHE A 339 20.88 65.46 -3.25
CA PHE A 339 19.95 64.63 -4.01
C PHE A 339 19.19 65.47 -5.04
N GLN A 340 18.61 66.58 -4.60
CA GLN A 340 17.87 67.53 -5.45
C GLN A 340 18.73 68.09 -6.60
N ASP A 341 19.97 68.48 -6.30
CA ASP A 341 20.91 68.95 -7.32
C ASP A 341 21.22 67.87 -8.37
N ASN A 342 21.04 66.59 -8.05
CA ASN A 342 21.38 65.44 -8.91
C ASN A 342 20.19 64.52 -9.22
N ILE A 343 18.95 65.02 -9.07
CA ILE A 343 17.73 64.20 -9.21
C ILE A 343 17.64 63.52 -10.58
N LEU A 344 17.94 64.25 -11.65
CA LEU A 344 17.94 63.77 -13.04
C LEU A 344 18.90 62.59 -13.30
N THR A 345 19.84 62.32 -12.39
CA THR A 345 20.78 61.20 -12.53
C THR A 345 20.29 59.92 -11.88
N PHE A 346 19.34 60.02 -10.94
CA PHE A 346 18.83 58.90 -10.18
C PHE A 346 17.70 58.15 -10.88
N THR A 347 17.20 58.64 -12.02
CA THR A 347 16.12 58.02 -12.80
C THR A 347 16.41 56.57 -13.17
N VAL A 348 17.63 56.23 -13.61
CA VAL A 348 18.00 54.84 -13.92
C VAL A 348 18.21 54.01 -12.64
N PRO A 349 19.03 54.44 -11.65
CA PRO A 349 19.16 53.77 -10.35
C PRO A 349 17.83 53.46 -9.66
N TYR A 350 16.89 54.40 -9.72
CA TYR A 350 15.55 54.25 -9.14
C TYR A 350 14.79 53.11 -9.81
N GLY A 351 14.71 53.10 -11.13
CA GLY A 351 13.97 52.08 -11.88
C GLY A 351 14.56 50.67 -11.80
N ILE A 352 15.88 50.52 -11.71
CA ILE A 352 16.51 49.20 -11.48
C ILE A 352 16.32 48.72 -10.04
N ALA A 353 16.30 49.64 -9.06
CA ALA A 353 16.02 49.29 -7.67
C ALA A 353 14.56 48.88 -7.49
N LEU A 354 13.61 49.56 -8.16
CA LEU A 354 12.21 49.14 -8.23
C LEU A 354 12.06 47.72 -8.80
N GLN A 355 12.84 47.38 -9.84
CA GLN A 355 12.83 46.03 -10.42
C GLN A 355 13.34 44.97 -9.45
N ALA A 356 14.43 45.24 -8.74
CA ALA A 356 14.95 44.31 -7.73
C ALA A 356 14.05 44.22 -6.49
N LEU A 357 13.28 45.27 -6.16
CA LEU A 357 12.18 45.23 -5.19
C LEU A 357 10.93 44.50 -5.71
N GLN A 358 10.94 44.06 -6.96
CA GLN A 358 9.83 43.36 -7.62
C GLN A 358 8.56 44.21 -7.78
N GLN A 359 8.72 45.54 -7.85
CA GLN A 359 7.63 46.51 -8.02
C GLN A 359 7.38 46.92 -9.47
N THR A 360 8.00 46.23 -10.44
CA THR A 360 7.89 46.51 -11.88
C THR A 360 7.39 45.29 -12.64
N THR A 361 6.87 45.53 -13.85
CA THR A 361 6.46 44.48 -14.81
C THR A 361 7.67 43.76 -15.43
N ILE A 362 8.77 44.48 -15.65
CA ILE A 362 10.02 43.90 -16.16
C ILE A 362 10.63 42.95 -15.13
N ARG A 363 10.99 41.74 -15.58
CA ARG A 363 11.63 40.70 -14.75
C ARG A 363 12.96 40.21 -15.30
N THR A 364 13.38 40.71 -16.46
CA THR A 364 14.60 40.25 -17.14
C THR A 364 15.87 40.57 -16.38
N THR A 365 16.89 39.73 -16.53
CA THR A 365 18.23 40.05 -16.04
C THR A 365 19.34 39.58 -16.97
N LEU A 366 20.38 40.39 -17.07
CA LEU A 366 21.63 40.03 -17.73
C LEU A 366 22.67 39.49 -16.74
N LEU A 367 22.26 39.07 -15.54
CA LEU A 367 23.14 38.38 -14.60
C LEU A 367 23.44 36.97 -15.13
N PRO A 368 24.73 36.58 -15.29
CA PRO A 368 25.06 35.25 -15.78
C PRO A 368 24.43 34.15 -14.93
N PRO A 369 23.80 33.12 -15.55
CA PRO A 369 23.02 32.11 -14.83
C PRO A 369 23.88 31.28 -13.86
N GLU A 370 25.18 31.14 -14.13
CA GLU A 370 26.12 30.44 -13.24
C GLU A 370 26.33 31.20 -11.94
N ILE A 371 26.43 32.54 -12.02
CA ILE A 371 26.55 33.42 -10.84
C ILE A 371 25.24 33.40 -10.06
N ALA A 372 24.09 33.55 -10.73
CA ALA A 372 22.78 33.50 -10.11
C ALA A 372 22.55 32.15 -9.36
N THR A 373 22.92 31.04 -9.99
CA THR A 373 22.79 29.69 -9.40
C THR A 373 23.73 29.49 -8.22
N ALA A 374 25.01 29.89 -8.35
CA ALA A 374 25.99 29.81 -7.28
C ALA A 374 25.54 30.61 -6.03
N ARG A 375 24.90 31.76 -6.24
CA ARG A 375 24.34 32.58 -5.15
C ARG A 375 23.11 31.94 -4.51
N LYS A 376 22.16 31.43 -5.29
CA LYS A 376 21.01 30.67 -4.76
C LYS A 376 21.47 29.50 -3.89
N ILE A 377 22.52 28.79 -4.32
CA ILE A 377 23.14 27.72 -3.53
C ILE A 377 23.74 28.30 -2.24
N ARG A 378 24.57 29.34 -2.34
CA ARG A 378 25.22 29.98 -1.18
C ARG A 378 24.22 30.46 -0.12
N ARG A 379 23.10 31.07 -0.53
CA ARG A 379 22.02 31.52 0.37
C ARG A 379 21.33 30.35 1.08
N LYS A 380 21.23 29.19 0.43
CA LYS A 380 20.64 27.97 0.99
C LYS A 380 21.61 27.10 1.80
N LYS A 381 22.93 27.27 1.64
CA LYS A 381 23.96 26.54 2.39
C LYS A 381 23.76 26.56 3.91
N PRO A 382 23.53 27.70 4.59
CA PRO A 382 23.33 27.69 6.04
C PRO A 382 22.10 26.88 6.44
N TRP A 383 21.00 26.99 5.70
CA TRP A 383 19.80 26.18 5.92
C TRP A 383 20.03 24.68 5.68
N ALA A 384 20.82 24.32 4.67
CA ALA A 384 21.21 22.93 4.42
C ALA A 384 22.07 22.38 5.57
N VAL A 385 22.99 23.18 6.12
CA VAL A 385 23.80 22.81 7.29
C VAL A 385 22.92 22.64 8.52
N VAL A 386 21.98 23.56 8.77
CA VAL A 386 21.01 23.45 9.87
C VAL A 386 20.14 22.20 9.72
N ALA A 387 19.65 21.90 8.52
CA ALA A 387 18.87 20.69 8.26
C ALA A 387 19.68 19.41 8.49
N ALA A 388 20.94 19.37 8.02
CA ALA A 388 21.84 18.26 8.27
C ALA A 388 22.15 18.08 9.77
N ALA A 389 22.37 19.18 10.49
CA ALA A 389 22.58 19.15 11.94
C ALA A 389 21.33 18.65 12.68
N ALA A 390 20.14 19.09 12.29
CA ALA A 390 18.87 18.64 12.87
C ALA A 390 18.65 17.14 12.64
N LEU A 391 18.98 16.65 11.44
CA LEU A 391 18.91 15.23 11.10
C LEU A 391 19.90 14.41 11.94
N MET A 392 21.13 14.89 12.09
CA MET A 392 22.13 14.25 12.96
C MET A 392 21.69 14.21 14.42
N ILE A 393 21.11 15.30 14.94
CA ILE A 393 20.53 15.34 16.29
C ILE A 393 19.41 14.30 16.42
N GLY A 394 18.50 14.22 15.44
CA GLY A 394 17.43 13.21 15.43
C GLY A 394 17.95 11.78 15.43
N LEU A 395 18.98 11.49 14.63
CA LEU A 395 19.64 10.18 14.60
C LEU A 395 20.35 9.87 15.93
N CYS A 396 21.03 10.86 16.54
CA CYS A 396 21.66 10.70 17.85
C CYS A 396 20.63 10.42 18.95
N ILE A 397 19.51 11.14 18.98
CA ILE A 397 18.42 10.89 19.95
C ILE A 397 17.85 9.49 19.77
N SER A 398 17.62 9.07 18.53
CA SER A 398 17.17 7.71 18.20
C SER A 398 18.15 6.65 18.69
N ALA A 399 19.45 6.83 18.39
CA ALA A 399 20.50 5.91 18.83
C ALA A 399 20.60 5.82 20.37
N VAL A 400 20.51 6.96 21.08
CA VAL A 400 20.45 6.98 22.55
C VAL A 400 19.20 6.27 23.06
N GLY A 401 18.05 6.48 22.43
CA GLY A 401 16.80 5.79 22.75
C GLY A 401 16.94 4.27 22.65
N TYR A 402 17.46 3.77 21.51
CA TYR A 402 17.73 2.34 21.32
C TYR A 402 18.79 1.81 22.29
N SER A 403 19.84 2.57 22.58
CA SER A 403 20.86 2.20 23.56
C SER A 403 20.29 2.06 24.98
N ASN A 404 19.42 2.98 25.39
CA ASN A 404 18.72 2.89 26.68
C ASN A 404 17.80 1.67 26.77
N VAL A 405 17.07 1.36 25.69
CA VAL A 405 16.25 0.14 25.61
C VAL A 405 17.15 -1.10 25.71
N ALA A 406 18.23 -1.17 24.94
CA ALA A 406 19.17 -2.30 25.00
C ALA A 406 19.76 -2.49 26.41
N ASN A 407 20.09 -1.40 27.11
CA ASN A 407 20.56 -1.45 28.50
C ASN A 407 19.48 -1.92 29.49
N SER A 408 18.19 -1.80 29.16
CA SER A 408 17.09 -2.27 30.03
C SER A 408 16.85 -3.79 29.96
N VAL A 409 17.32 -4.45 28.89
CA VAL A 409 17.22 -5.90 28.65
C VAL A 409 18.59 -6.60 28.66
N SER A 410 19.62 -5.96 29.22
CA SER A 410 20.98 -6.53 29.22
C SER A 410 21.05 -7.86 30.00
N GLU A 411 21.87 -8.78 29.49
CA GLU A 411 22.16 -10.08 30.13
C GLU A 411 22.68 -9.93 31.57
N ASP A 412 23.33 -8.81 31.90
CA ASP A 412 23.83 -8.54 33.25
C ASP A 412 22.71 -8.44 34.31
N ARG A 413 21.49 -8.03 33.92
CA ARG A 413 20.35 -7.90 34.85
C ARG A 413 19.54 -9.17 35.00
N PHE A 414 19.36 -9.95 33.93
CA PHE A 414 18.45 -11.11 33.91
C PHE A 414 19.14 -12.45 33.66
N GLY A 415 20.40 -12.48 33.25
CA GLY A 415 21.13 -13.71 32.90
C GLY A 415 21.24 -14.71 34.06
N ALA A 416 21.38 -14.23 35.30
CA ALA A 416 21.38 -15.10 36.48
C ALA A 416 20.01 -15.77 36.74
N VAL A 417 18.91 -15.07 36.46
CA VAL A 417 17.54 -15.60 36.61
C VAL A 417 17.22 -16.56 35.47
N GLU A 418 17.58 -16.20 34.24
CA GLU A 418 17.38 -17.03 33.06
C GLU A 418 18.15 -18.36 33.14
N THR A 419 19.38 -18.33 33.66
CA THR A 419 20.16 -19.54 33.94
C THR A 419 19.46 -20.44 34.99
N LYS A 420 18.88 -19.87 36.05
CA LYS A 420 18.10 -20.64 37.04
C LYS A 420 16.86 -21.26 36.43
N VAL A 421 16.11 -20.53 35.60
CA VAL A 421 14.91 -21.04 34.91
C VAL A 421 15.29 -22.16 33.94
N LYS A 422 16.39 -22.02 33.21
CA LYS A 422 16.89 -23.06 32.30
C LYS A 422 17.24 -24.36 33.04
N ASN A 423 17.93 -24.24 34.19
CA ASN A 423 18.26 -25.39 35.04
C ASN A 423 17.00 -26.05 35.62
N LEU A 424 16.03 -25.27 36.09
CA LEU A 424 14.75 -25.79 36.59
C LEU A 424 13.98 -26.53 35.49
N LYS A 425 13.91 -25.97 34.28
CA LYS A 425 13.25 -26.60 33.12
C LYS A 425 13.90 -27.94 32.77
N GLN A 426 15.23 -28.03 32.87
CA GLN A 426 15.96 -29.28 32.67
C GLN A 426 15.64 -30.32 33.74
N GLN A 427 15.55 -29.93 35.02
CA GLN A 427 15.13 -30.84 36.10
C GLN A 427 13.69 -31.32 35.93
N VAL A 428 12.76 -30.41 35.62
CA VAL A 428 11.36 -30.76 35.36
C VAL A 428 11.24 -31.71 34.16
N GLY A 429 11.99 -31.46 33.08
CA GLY A 429 12.06 -32.37 31.95
C GLY A 429 12.53 -33.77 32.35
N GLY A 430 13.58 -33.87 33.17
CA GLY A 430 14.07 -35.14 33.71
C GLY A 430 13.03 -35.90 34.55
N TYR A 431 12.34 -35.21 35.46
CA TYR A 431 11.27 -35.82 36.26
C TYR A 431 10.09 -36.29 35.41
N ASN A 432 9.71 -35.53 34.39
CA ASN A 432 8.61 -35.90 33.52
C ASN A 432 8.93 -37.15 32.69
N THR A 433 10.17 -37.28 32.20
CA THR A 433 10.63 -38.49 31.51
C THR A 433 10.64 -39.71 32.43
N ALA A 434 11.09 -39.56 33.68
CA ALA A 434 11.05 -40.66 34.65
C ALA A 434 9.61 -41.10 34.97
N TYR A 435 8.71 -40.14 35.17
CA TYR A 435 7.29 -40.41 35.42
C TYR A 435 6.61 -41.15 34.26
N GLU A 436 6.81 -40.72 33.01
CA GLU A 436 6.23 -41.41 31.85
C GLU A 436 6.82 -42.82 31.65
N GLY A 437 8.09 -43.04 32.03
CA GLY A 437 8.70 -44.37 32.07
C GLY A 437 7.99 -45.31 33.04
N GLU A 438 7.86 -44.90 34.30
CA GLU A 438 7.17 -45.68 35.36
C GLU A 438 5.71 -45.94 35.02
N LYS A 439 5.01 -44.93 34.49
CA LYS A 439 3.61 -45.05 34.05
C LYS A 439 3.46 -46.09 32.93
N THR A 440 4.41 -46.14 32.00
CA THR A 440 4.41 -47.13 30.91
C THR A 440 4.58 -48.55 31.48
N GLU A 441 5.50 -48.72 32.42
CA GLU A 441 5.72 -50.01 33.10
C GLU A 441 4.47 -50.48 33.87
N TYR A 442 3.85 -49.57 34.62
CA TYR A 442 2.57 -49.82 35.30
C TYR A 442 1.47 -50.27 34.33
N THR A 443 1.32 -49.60 33.18
CA THR A 443 0.31 -50.00 32.18
C THR A 443 0.60 -51.36 31.56
N ASN A 444 1.88 -51.70 31.34
CA ASN A 444 2.26 -53.01 30.83
C ASN A 444 1.93 -54.13 31.83
N LEU A 445 2.21 -53.90 33.12
CA LEU A 445 1.87 -54.83 34.21
C LEU A 445 0.36 -55.07 34.30
N ILE A 446 -0.47 -54.03 34.17
CA ILE A 446 -1.92 -54.19 34.11
C ILE A 446 -2.34 -55.04 32.90
N GLN A 447 -1.78 -54.77 31.72
CA GLN A 447 -2.12 -55.55 30.52
C GLN A 447 -1.71 -57.01 30.65
N GLU A 448 -0.57 -57.29 31.27
CA GLU A 448 -0.11 -58.65 31.54
C GLU A 448 -0.99 -59.36 32.58
N GLY A 449 -1.38 -58.66 33.66
CA GLY A 449 -2.37 -59.14 34.63
C GLY A 449 -3.71 -59.46 33.98
N ASN A 450 -4.23 -58.56 33.14
CA ASN A 450 -5.48 -58.78 32.42
C ASN A 450 -5.42 -59.98 31.48
N LYS A 451 -4.28 -60.23 30.82
CA LYS A 451 -4.08 -61.43 29.99
C LYS A 451 -4.12 -62.73 30.80
N LEU A 452 -3.68 -62.70 32.05
CA LEU A 452 -3.67 -63.88 32.94
C LEU A 452 -5.06 -64.19 33.52
N VAL A 453 -5.90 -63.17 33.75
CA VAL A 453 -7.19 -63.30 34.44
C VAL A 453 -8.40 -63.36 33.48
N TRP A 454 -8.25 -63.00 32.19
CA TRP A 454 -9.38 -62.90 31.23
C TRP A 454 -10.28 -64.15 31.13
N ASN A 455 -9.73 -65.34 31.40
CA ASN A 455 -10.43 -66.62 31.30
C ASN A 455 -11.23 -66.98 32.57
N LEU A 456 -10.99 -66.30 33.69
CA LEU A 456 -11.73 -66.53 34.94
C LEU A 456 -13.11 -65.86 34.91
N ASP A 457 -13.21 -64.66 34.34
CA ASP A 457 -14.45 -63.88 34.33
C ASP A 457 -15.39 -64.24 33.16
N SER A 458 -14.84 -64.64 32.00
CA SER A 458 -15.63 -64.91 30.77
C SER A 458 -16.07 -66.37 30.58
N ARG A 459 -15.64 -67.30 31.43
CA ARG A 459 -15.97 -68.73 31.30
C ARG A 459 -17.46 -69.02 31.54
N ALA A 460 -18.10 -68.26 32.43
CA ALA A 460 -19.52 -68.41 32.74
C ALA A 460 -20.41 -67.99 31.56
N ASP A 461 -20.01 -66.95 30.81
CA ASP A 461 -20.78 -66.38 29.70
C ASP A 461 -21.09 -67.41 28.61
N TRP A 462 -20.12 -68.30 28.31
CA TRP A 462 -20.30 -69.38 27.33
C TRP A 462 -21.36 -70.40 27.78
N LEU A 463 -21.40 -70.74 29.07
CA LEU A 463 -22.43 -71.64 29.59
C LEU A 463 -23.81 -70.98 29.59
N GLU A 464 -23.87 -69.67 29.86
CA GLU A 464 -25.11 -68.90 29.84
C GLU A 464 -25.72 -68.82 28.43
N ILE A 465 -24.91 -68.60 27.39
CA ILE A 465 -25.45 -68.53 26.02
C ILE A 465 -25.97 -69.87 25.54
N TYR A 466 -25.30 -70.98 25.87
CA TYR A 466 -25.83 -72.31 25.56
C TYR A 466 -27.13 -72.59 26.31
N LYS A 467 -27.24 -72.16 27.57
CA LYS A 467 -28.49 -72.24 28.33
C LYS A 467 -29.59 -71.40 27.69
N ALA A 468 -29.29 -70.18 27.23
CA ALA A 468 -30.25 -69.33 26.53
C ALA A 468 -30.73 -69.95 25.21
N ILE A 469 -29.83 -70.53 24.42
CA ILE A 469 -30.21 -71.24 23.18
C ILE A 469 -31.10 -72.45 23.49
N ASP A 470 -30.77 -73.24 24.51
CA ASP A 470 -31.56 -74.41 24.93
C ASP A 470 -32.95 -74.03 25.44
N GLU A 471 -33.05 -72.91 26.16
CA GLU A 471 -34.33 -72.38 26.66
C GLU A 471 -35.19 -71.81 25.54
N CYS A 472 -34.60 -71.28 24.46
CA CYS A 472 -35.34 -70.78 23.30
C CYS A 472 -35.97 -71.90 22.45
N LEU A 473 -35.57 -73.16 22.61
CA LEU A 473 -36.13 -74.27 21.83
C LEU A 473 -37.55 -74.64 22.30
N PRO A 474 -38.49 -74.92 21.38
CA PRO A 474 -39.81 -75.39 21.75
C PRO A 474 -39.73 -76.77 22.43
N ARG A 475 -40.64 -77.00 23.40
CA ARG A 475 -40.76 -78.24 24.17
C ARG A 475 -42.22 -78.68 24.26
N ASP A 476 -42.42 -79.99 24.31
CA ASP A 476 -43.73 -80.57 24.65
C ASP A 476 -43.98 -80.39 26.16
N VAL A 477 -45.22 -80.03 26.54
CA VAL A 477 -45.63 -79.85 27.94
C VAL A 477 -46.94 -80.58 28.22
N GLY A 478 -47.11 -81.10 29.43
CA GLY A 478 -48.32 -81.83 29.82
C GLY A 478 -48.61 -83.03 28.91
N ASP A 479 -49.85 -83.14 28.42
CA ASP A 479 -50.33 -84.24 27.58
C ASP A 479 -49.61 -84.34 26.22
N ASP A 480 -48.90 -83.29 25.78
CA ASP A 480 -48.13 -83.30 24.52
C ASP A 480 -46.90 -84.22 24.56
N ILE A 481 -46.40 -84.54 25.75
CA ILE A 481 -45.19 -85.37 25.95
C ILE A 481 -45.40 -86.79 25.42
N ASP A 482 -46.62 -87.32 25.59
CA ASP A 482 -47.01 -88.68 25.23
C ASP A 482 -47.51 -88.79 23.78
N ASN A 483 -47.44 -87.70 23.00
CA ASN A 483 -47.90 -87.69 21.61
C ASN A 483 -47.01 -88.58 20.73
N GLU A 484 -47.55 -89.70 20.25
CA GLU A 484 -46.84 -90.64 19.36
C GLU A 484 -46.67 -90.09 17.93
N GLN A 485 -47.45 -89.06 17.54
CA GLN A 485 -47.36 -88.44 16.22
C GLN A 485 -46.23 -87.40 16.18
N ILE A 486 -45.16 -87.71 15.45
CA ILE A 486 -43.94 -86.88 15.38
C ILE A 486 -44.22 -85.48 14.83
N GLU A 487 -45.17 -85.34 13.90
CA GLU A 487 -45.54 -84.05 13.30
C GLU A 487 -46.23 -83.11 14.29
N LYS A 488 -46.84 -83.65 15.34
CA LYS A 488 -47.51 -82.85 16.37
C LYS A 488 -46.62 -82.52 17.56
N ARG A 489 -45.40 -83.04 17.61
CA ARG A 489 -44.42 -82.71 18.66
C ARG A 489 -43.84 -81.33 18.44
N ASN A 490 -43.81 -80.54 19.49
CA ASN A 490 -43.24 -79.21 19.54
C ASN A 490 -41.73 -79.28 19.79
N ARG A 491 -40.96 -79.83 18.84
CA ARG A 491 -39.51 -80.03 18.99
C ARG A 491 -38.72 -79.57 17.78
N ILE A 492 -37.63 -78.87 18.07
CA ILE A 492 -36.55 -78.55 17.13
C ILE A 492 -35.29 -79.27 17.59
N LYS A 493 -34.60 -79.94 16.66
CA LYS A 493 -33.30 -80.54 16.91
C LYS A 493 -32.21 -79.68 16.32
N LEU A 494 -31.19 -79.33 17.12
CA LEU A 494 -29.98 -78.63 16.66
C LEU A 494 -28.82 -79.63 16.52
N PRO A 495 -28.57 -80.22 15.34
CA PRO A 495 -27.42 -81.10 15.11
C PRO A 495 -26.05 -80.41 15.22
N GLY A 496 -25.98 -79.08 15.14
CA GLY A 496 -24.71 -78.36 15.29
C GLY A 496 -24.87 -76.87 15.52
N ILE A 497 -23.99 -76.33 16.36
CA ILE A 497 -23.83 -74.91 16.66
C ILE A 497 -22.39 -74.54 16.31
N THR A 498 -22.18 -73.54 15.46
CA THR A 498 -20.85 -73.01 15.15
C THR A 498 -20.76 -71.54 15.54
N VAL A 499 -19.60 -71.12 16.03
CA VAL A 499 -19.36 -69.73 16.47
C VAL A 499 -18.14 -69.19 15.74
N ARG A 500 -18.25 -67.97 15.22
CA ARG A 500 -17.12 -67.22 14.64
C ARG A 500 -16.98 -65.86 15.31
N TYR A 501 -15.74 -65.43 15.55
CA TYR A 501 -15.45 -64.08 16.04
C TYR A 501 -15.22 -63.15 14.86
N GLU A 502 -15.87 -62.00 14.86
CA GLU A 502 -15.75 -60.98 13.82
C GLU A 502 -15.32 -59.66 14.46
N LYS A 503 -14.28 -59.02 13.90
CA LYS A 503 -13.81 -57.70 14.37
C LYS A 503 -14.75 -56.57 13.95
N ASP A 504 -15.53 -56.79 12.89
CA ASP A 504 -16.51 -55.86 12.37
C ASP A 504 -17.80 -56.59 11.98
N LEU A 505 -18.75 -56.60 12.91
CA LEU A 505 -20.07 -57.20 12.72
C LEU A 505 -20.92 -56.50 11.66
N GLY A 506 -20.61 -55.23 11.33
CA GLY A 506 -21.30 -54.46 10.31
C GLY A 506 -21.14 -55.09 8.92
N SER A 507 -19.95 -55.63 8.65
CA SER A 507 -19.65 -56.35 7.39
C SER A 507 -20.55 -57.58 7.19
N TRP A 508 -20.86 -58.32 8.26
CA TRP A 508 -21.78 -59.47 8.21
C TRP A 508 -23.22 -59.02 7.95
N PHE A 509 -23.69 -57.98 8.64
CA PHE A 509 -25.06 -57.48 8.47
C PHE A 509 -25.34 -56.97 7.05
N GLN A 510 -24.32 -56.40 6.38
CA GLN A 510 -24.43 -55.97 5.00
C GLN A 510 -24.62 -57.16 4.02
N GLN A 511 -24.04 -58.32 4.31
CA GLN A 511 -24.13 -59.52 3.46
C GLN A 511 -25.47 -60.26 3.56
N LEU A 512 -26.32 -59.94 4.54
CA LEU A 512 -27.64 -60.57 4.69
C LEU A 512 -28.57 -60.23 3.50
N LEU A 513 -29.21 -61.25 2.94
CA LEU A 513 -30.17 -61.09 1.83
C LEU A 513 -31.45 -60.37 2.28
N PRO A 514 -32.16 -59.64 1.40
CA PRO A 514 -33.37 -58.90 1.76
C PRO A 514 -34.48 -59.72 2.45
N PRO A 515 -34.78 -60.99 2.06
CA PRO A 515 -35.74 -61.83 2.76
C PRO A 515 -35.32 -62.22 4.18
N ALA A 516 -34.00 -62.29 4.45
CA ALA A 516 -33.49 -62.56 5.78
C ALA A 516 -33.69 -61.33 6.68
N LYS A 517 -33.36 -60.14 6.16
CA LYS A 517 -33.54 -58.86 6.88
C LYS A 517 -34.98 -58.55 7.26
N SER A 518 -35.98 -59.02 6.51
CA SER A 518 -37.40 -58.78 6.85
C SER A 518 -37.86 -59.53 8.11
N THR A 519 -37.17 -60.60 8.51
CA THR A 519 -37.49 -61.39 9.73
C THR A 519 -36.95 -60.78 11.01
N LEU A 520 -36.10 -59.75 10.91
CA LEU A 520 -35.52 -59.06 12.06
C LEU A 520 -36.54 -58.13 12.75
N PRO A 521 -36.46 -57.98 14.09
CA PRO A 521 -37.19 -56.94 14.81
C PRO A 521 -36.90 -55.55 14.25
N LYS A 522 -37.84 -54.61 14.37
CA LYS A 522 -37.68 -53.23 13.85
C LYS A 522 -36.39 -52.57 14.37
N ILE A 523 -36.08 -52.75 15.66
CA ILE A 523 -34.87 -52.21 16.30
C ILE A 523 -33.57 -52.73 15.69
N ASP A 524 -33.52 -54.00 15.28
CA ASP A 524 -32.34 -54.64 14.67
C ASP A 524 -32.24 -54.33 13.16
N ARG A 525 -33.34 -53.95 12.53
CA ARG A 525 -33.32 -53.48 11.13
C ARG A 525 -32.79 -52.06 11.02
N GLU A 526 -33.11 -51.21 11.99
CA GLU A 526 -32.74 -49.80 12.01
C GLU A 526 -31.33 -49.56 12.59
N ASN A 527 -30.85 -50.45 13.47
CA ASN A 527 -29.53 -50.33 14.11
C ASN A 527 -28.61 -51.51 13.72
N PRO A 528 -27.74 -51.38 12.70
CA PRO A 528 -26.79 -52.42 12.37
C PRO A 528 -25.81 -52.70 13.54
N PRO A 529 -25.32 -53.93 13.71
CA PRO A 529 -24.38 -54.26 14.78
C PRO A 529 -22.99 -53.65 14.52
N GLU A 530 -22.51 -52.79 15.42
CA GLU A 530 -21.20 -52.10 15.28
C GLU A 530 -20.08 -52.75 16.10
N GLY A 531 -18.83 -52.71 15.64
CA GLY A 531 -17.69 -53.23 16.41
C GLY A 531 -17.56 -54.75 16.42
N GLU A 532 -16.81 -55.28 17.39
CA GLU A 532 -16.44 -56.69 17.47
C GLU A 532 -17.44 -57.55 18.26
N GLY A 533 -17.53 -58.84 17.93
CA GLY A 533 -18.34 -59.81 18.66
C GLY A 533 -18.44 -61.18 17.98
N TYR A 534 -19.37 -62.00 18.46
CA TYR A 534 -19.52 -63.38 18.00
C TYR A 534 -20.76 -63.55 17.13
N ILE A 535 -20.64 -64.33 16.05
CA ILE A 535 -21.79 -64.76 15.24
C ILE A 535 -22.01 -66.24 15.50
N PHE A 536 -23.19 -66.57 16.02
CA PHE A 536 -23.65 -67.94 16.21
C PHE A 536 -24.44 -68.38 14.99
N THR A 537 -24.13 -69.56 14.47
CA THR A 537 -24.88 -70.22 13.41
C THR A 537 -25.49 -71.51 13.97
N LEU A 538 -26.82 -71.54 14.10
CA LEU A 538 -27.61 -72.69 14.52
C LEU A 538 -28.12 -73.44 13.29
N ASN A 539 -27.69 -74.69 13.13
CA ASN A 539 -28.26 -75.57 12.11
C ASN A 539 -29.30 -76.45 12.77
N GLY A 540 -30.55 -76.33 12.34
CA GLY A 540 -31.71 -76.96 12.95
C GLY A 540 -32.54 -77.81 12.00
N VAL A 541 -33.27 -78.78 12.57
CA VAL A 541 -34.21 -79.64 11.86
C VAL A 541 -35.46 -79.84 12.70
N HIS A 542 -36.64 -79.74 12.08
CA HIS A 542 -37.90 -80.14 12.70
C HIS A 542 -38.82 -80.86 11.72
N TYR A 543 -39.79 -81.57 12.29
CA TYR A 543 -40.81 -82.34 11.56
C TYR A 543 -42.22 -81.81 11.84
N HIS A 544 -42.34 -80.71 12.58
CA HIS A 544 -43.62 -80.18 13.04
C HIS A 544 -44.53 -79.77 11.87
N HIS A 545 -45.76 -80.27 11.89
CA HIS A 545 -46.82 -79.96 10.95
C HIS A 545 -48.18 -80.10 11.65
N ASP A 546 -48.84 -78.96 11.90
CA ASP A 546 -50.16 -78.91 12.51
C ASP A 546 -51.22 -78.45 11.49
N GLU A 547 -52.09 -79.38 11.09
CA GLU A 547 -53.19 -79.12 10.14
C GLU A 547 -54.24 -78.13 10.67
N SER A 548 -54.31 -77.90 11.98
CA SER A 548 -55.23 -76.94 12.58
C SER A 548 -54.77 -75.47 12.44
N LYS A 549 -53.48 -75.26 12.16
CA LYS A 549 -52.83 -73.94 12.04
C LYS A 549 -51.96 -73.85 10.79
N ILE A 550 -52.60 -74.10 9.63
CA ILE A 550 -51.96 -74.26 8.31
C ILE A 550 -51.01 -73.10 7.94
N ALA A 551 -51.33 -71.86 8.35
CA ALA A 551 -50.60 -70.66 7.95
C ALA A 551 -49.44 -70.27 8.88
N THR A 552 -49.36 -70.77 10.12
CA THR A 552 -48.39 -70.27 11.12
C THR A 552 -47.49 -71.35 11.71
N ASN A 553 -47.89 -72.63 11.68
CA ASN A 553 -47.21 -73.70 12.42
C ASN A 553 -46.66 -74.81 11.50
N VAL A 554 -46.10 -74.43 10.36
CA VAL A 554 -45.57 -75.36 9.34
C VAL A 554 -44.30 -74.78 8.70
N GLY A 555 -43.33 -75.63 8.38
CA GLY A 555 -42.12 -75.20 7.65
C GLY A 555 -41.31 -74.16 8.44
N VAL A 556 -40.67 -73.22 7.74
CA VAL A 556 -39.86 -72.16 8.37
C VAL A 556 -40.68 -71.26 9.31
N LEU A 557 -41.99 -71.13 9.10
CA LEU A 557 -42.86 -70.33 9.95
C LEU A 557 -42.96 -70.90 11.37
N TYR A 558 -42.86 -72.22 11.53
CA TYR A 558 -42.74 -72.85 12.85
C TYR A 558 -41.49 -72.36 13.59
N VAL A 559 -40.36 -72.22 12.88
CA VAL A 559 -39.11 -71.68 13.43
C VAL A 559 -39.27 -70.21 13.79
N HIS A 560 -39.99 -69.45 12.96
CA HIS A 560 -40.27 -68.03 13.22
C HIS A 560 -41.09 -67.84 14.51
N GLU A 561 -42.17 -68.61 14.69
CA GLU A 561 -43.07 -68.47 15.84
C GLU A 561 -42.54 -69.11 17.13
N THR A 562 -41.48 -69.92 17.06
CA THR A 562 -40.87 -70.58 18.22
C THR A 562 -39.46 -70.05 18.48
N LEU A 563 -38.44 -70.69 17.91
CA LEU A 563 -37.03 -70.43 18.20
C LEU A 563 -36.63 -68.98 17.88
N LEU A 564 -37.01 -68.45 16.73
CA LEU A 564 -36.66 -67.09 16.33
C LEU A 564 -37.31 -66.06 17.25
N LYS A 565 -38.61 -66.18 17.51
CA LYS A 565 -39.36 -65.33 18.43
C LYS A 565 -38.78 -65.34 19.84
N ASN A 566 -38.40 -66.51 20.34
CA ASN A 566 -37.75 -66.66 21.64
C ASN A 566 -36.38 -65.98 21.67
N LEU A 567 -35.56 -66.13 20.61
CA LEU A 567 -34.29 -65.42 20.47
C LEU A 567 -34.45 -63.89 20.36
N GLN A 568 -35.62 -63.43 19.91
CA GLN A 568 -35.98 -62.00 19.84
C GLN A 568 -36.57 -61.44 21.14
N SER A 569 -36.79 -62.28 22.16
CA SER A 569 -37.34 -61.84 23.43
C SER A 569 -36.26 -61.35 24.40
N TRP A 570 -36.63 -60.46 25.33
CA TRP A 570 -35.70 -59.96 26.35
C TRP A 570 -35.23 -61.07 27.31
N THR A 571 -36.18 -61.88 27.74
CA THR A 571 -36.01 -63.08 28.57
C THR A 571 -36.98 -64.15 28.10
N VAL A 572 -36.57 -65.42 28.14
CA VAL A 572 -37.45 -66.57 27.84
C VAL A 572 -37.73 -67.33 29.14
N LYS A 573 -38.95 -67.83 29.28
CA LYS A 573 -39.33 -68.71 30.38
C LYS A 573 -40.22 -69.83 29.85
N ASN A 574 -39.73 -71.07 29.88
CA ASN A 574 -40.58 -72.23 29.64
C ASN A 574 -41.32 -72.66 30.91
N PRO A 575 -42.41 -73.44 30.78
CA PRO A 575 -43.09 -74.03 31.92
C PRO A 575 -42.15 -74.92 32.76
N GLY A 576 -41.94 -74.56 34.02
CA GLY A 576 -41.07 -75.31 34.95
C GLY A 576 -39.60 -74.87 35.03
N SER A 577 -39.18 -73.86 34.25
CA SER A 577 -37.83 -73.28 34.31
C SER A 577 -37.83 -71.87 34.91
N ASN A 578 -36.66 -71.43 35.39
CA ASN A 578 -36.43 -70.03 35.76
C ASN A 578 -36.26 -69.18 34.49
N PRO A 579 -36.67 -67.90 34.49
CA PRO A 579 -36.40 -66.99 33.38
C PRO A 579 -34.91 -66.99 33.01
N VAL A 580 -34.62 -67.08 31.72
CA VAL A 580 -33.25 -67.00 31.17
C VAL A 580 -33.13 -65.74 30.33
N ASP A 581 -32.07 -64.98 30.58
CA ASP A 581 -31.73 -63.78 29.81
C ASP A 581 -31.39 -64.18 28.36
N VAL A 582 -31.95 -63.46 27.38
CA VAL A 582 -31.68 -63.72 25.96
C VAL A 582 -31.13 -62.46 25.30
N ARG A 583 -31.98 -61.52 24.88
CA ARG A 583 -31.47 -60.22 24.42
C ARG A 583 -30.80 -59.43 25.55
N LYS A 584 -31.25 -59.64 26.78
CA LYS A 584 -30.65 -59.05 27.99
C LYS A 584 -29.18 -59.43 28.19
N MET A 585 -28.75 -60.61 27.73
CA MET A 585 -27.36 -61.05 27.79
C MET A 585 -26.56 -60.74 26.51
N GLY A 586 -27.14 -59.94 25.59
CA GLY A 586 -26.48 -59.43 24.39
C GLY A 586 -26.67 -60.28 23.12
N ILE A 587 -27.64 -61.20 23.10
CA ILE A 587 -28.10 -61.84 21.85
C ILE A 587 -28.90 -60.81 21.05
N THR A 588 -28.50 -60.53 19.81
CA THR A 588 -29.16 -59.56 18.93
C THR A 588 -29.17 -60.06 17.49
N HIS A 589 -30.01 -59.46 16.64
CA HIS A 589 -30.06 -59.75 15.21
C HIS A 589 -30.29 -61.24 14.83
N PRO A 590 -31.18 -62.00 15.50
CA PRO A 590 -31.44 -63.37 15.10
C PRO A 590 -32.22 -63.40 13.78
N VAL A 591 -31.74 -64.18 12.83
CA VAL A 591 -32.24 -64.21 11.45
C VAL A 591 -32.13 -65.62 10.85
N VAL A 592 -33.14 -66.05 10.11
CA VAL A 592 -33.07 -67.29 9.33
C VAL A 592 -32.41 -66.99 7.98
N ILE A 593 -31.25 -67.61 7.73
CA ILE A 593 -30.44 -67.40 6.51
C ILE A 593 -30.91 -68.30 5.36
N LYS A 594 -31.28 -69.54 5.69
CA LYS A 594 -31.64 -70.56 4.71
C LYS A 594 -32.59 -71.56 5.34
N ASP A 595 -33.62 -71.94 4.60
CA ASP A 595 -34.50 -73.04 4.95
C ASP A 595 -34.76 -73.93 3.72
N ARG A 596 -35.07 -75.20 3.98
CA ARG A 596 -35.43 -76.18 2.96
C ARG A 596 -36.40 -77.19 3.54
N ARG A 597 -37.51 -77.43 2.85
CA ARG A 597 -38.49 -78.45 3.20
C ARG A 597 -38.40 -79.61 2.23
N ASP A 598 -38.06 -80.79 2.74
CA ASP A 598 -37.91 -82.01 1.94
C ASP A 598 -38.80 -83.13 2.48
N PRO A 599 -39.34 -84.00 1.62
CA PRO A 599 -39.96 -85.25 2.05
C PRO A 599 -38.94 -86.12 2.81
N PHE A 600 -39.37 -86.73 3.91
CA PHE A 600 -38.53 -87.55 4.77
C PHE A 600 -39.26 -88.81 5.22
N GLU A 601 -38.69 -89.96 4.89
CA GLU A 601 -39.17 -91.26 5.32
C GLU A 601 -38.67 -91.56 6.75
N PHE A 602 -39.60 -91.55 7.70
CA PHE A 602 -39.33 -91.92 9.09
C PHE A 602 -39.73 -93.37 9.36
N TYR A 603 -38.85 -94.13 10.03
CA TYR A 603 -39.05 -95.53 10.41
C TYR A 603 -39.11 -95.62 11.94
N PRO A 604 -40.31 -95.69 12.56
CA PRO A 604 -40.47 -95.66 14.01
C PRO A 604 -39.71 -96.75 14.76
N ASN A 605 -39.54 -97.91 14.13
CA ASN A 605 -38.90 -99.10 14.72
C ASN A 605 -37.48 -99.34 14.18
N GLY A 606 -36.86 -98.32 13.57
CA GLY A 606 -35.55 -98.41 12.92
C GLY A 606 -35.63 -98.82 11.45
N ARG A 607 -34.61 -98.45 10.68
CA ARG A 607 -34.52 -98.80 9.25
C ARG A 607 -34.26 -100.32 9.10
N PRO A 608 -34.82 -100.99 8.07
CA PRO A 608 -34.51 -102.39 7.76
C PRO A 608 -33.00 -102.61 7.58
N ARG A 609 -32.49 -103.74 8.07
CA ARG A 609 -31.06 -104.07 7.99
C ARG A 609 -30.64 -104.28 6.53
N GLY A 610 -29.82 -103.39 5.98
CA GLY A 610 -29.28 -103.48 4.60
C GLY A 610 -29.52 -102.26 3.70
N MET A 611 -30.34 -101.30 4.14
CA MET A 611 -30.54 -100.04 3.42
C MET A 611 -29.38 -99.07 3.70
N GLN A 612 -28.52 -98.79 2.71
CA GLN A 612 -27.49 -97.76 2.84
C GLN A 612 -28.13 -96.38 3.06
N PRO A 613 -27.53 -95.51 3.90
CA PRO A 613 -28.02 -94.15 4.04
C PRO A 613 -27.99 -93.49 2.66
N GLY A 614 -29.16 -93.10 2.14
CA GLY A 614 -29.22 -92.21 0.98
C GLY A 614 -28.31 -91.01 1.25
N GLY A 615 -27.30 -90.85 0.42
CA GLY A 615 -26.27 -89.84 0.55
C GLY A 615 -26.87 -88.45 0.39
N ASP A 616 -27.32 -87.87 1.49
CA ASP A 616 -27.54 -86.43 1.63
C ASP A 616 -26.99 -85.96 2.98
N GLY A 617 -25.80 -86.47 3.31
CA GLY A 617 -24.89 -85.84 4.26
C GLY A 617 -24.30 -84.62 3.56
N GLY A 618 -24.97 -83.47 3.70
CA GLY A 618 -24.41 -82.18 3.34
C GLY A 618 -23.02 -82.07 3.96
N ARG A 619 -22.00 -82.19 3.10
CA ARG A 619 -20.61 -81.92 3.43
C ARG A 619 -20.54 -80.47 3.92
N PHE A 620 -20.46 -80.27 5.24
CA PHE A 620 -19.86 -79.06 5.79
C PHE A 620 -18.36 -79.19 5.59
N THR A 621 -17.87 -78.69 4.46
CA THR A 621 -16.44 -78.59 4.16
C THR A 621 -15.82 -77.49 5.01
N GLY A 622 -15.32 -77.83 6.20
CA GLY A 622 -14.37 -77.01 6.93
C GLY A 622 -12.97 -77.18 6.32
N ARG A 623 -12.60 -76.27 5.42
CA ARG A 623 -11.22 -76.10 4.92
C ARG A 623 -10.61 -74.91 5.66
N GLY A 624 -9.53 -75.17 6.39
CA GLY A 624 -8.72 -74.21 7.14
C GLY A 624 -8.72 -74.56 8.62
N GLY A 625 -7.72 -75.20 9.22
CA GLY A 625 -6.32 -75.32 8.85
C GLY A 625 -5.49 -74.93 10.07
N PHE A 626 -5.56 -75.73 11.15
CA PHE A 626 -4.61 -75.64 12.25
C PHE A 626 -3.37 -76.48 11.89
N GLY A 627 -2.35 -75.80 11.39
CA GLY A 627 -1.01 -76.33 11.25
C GLY A 627 -0.16 -76.01 12.48
N GLY A 628 0.33 -77.07 13.14
CA GLY A 628 1.70 -77.17 13.62
C GLY A 628 2.11 -76.37 14.85
N PHE A 629 2.05 -77.00 16.02
CA PHE A 629 3.19 -77.02 16.95
C PHE A 629 3.41 -78.46 17.39
N GLY A 630 4.57 -79.01 17.00
CA GLY A 630 5.01 -80.34 17.40
C GLY A 630 6.08 -80.24 18.49
N GLY A 631 6.01 -81.18 19.43
CA GLY A 631 7.17 -81.80 20.07
C GLY A 631 7.45 -81.41 21.52
N GLY A 632 7.29 -82.37 22.43
CA GLY A 632 7.96 -82.36 23.75
C GLY A 632 7.22 -83.14 24.84
N ALA A 633 7.69 -84.34 25.16
CA ALA A 633 7.07 -85.34 26.03
C ALA A 633 7.15 -85.08 27.55
N GLY A 634 6.33 -85.82 28.33
CA GLY A 634 6.46 -85.98 29.80
C GLY A 634 5.14 -86.39 30.47
N VAL A 635 4.74 -87.66 30.41
CA VAL A 635 4.83 -88.66 31.51
C VAL A 635 3.99 -88.32 32.75
N LEU A 636 2.92 -89.10 32.93
CA LEU A 636 2.17 -89.30 34.18
C LEU A 636 3.02 -90.09 35.20
N PRO A 637 2.85 -89.82 36.50
CA PRO A 637 2.32 -90.84 37.44
C PRO A 637 1.26 -90.21 38.38
N GLY A 638 0.16 -90.86 38.76
CA GLY A 638 0.05 -92.14 39.47
C GLY A 638 -0.48 -91.82 40.89
N ASP A 639 -1.78 -91.87 41.20
CA ASP A 639 -2.72 -93.00 41.29
C ASP A 639 -2.74 -93.64 42.69
N GLU A 640 -3.88 -93.55 43.39
CA GLU A 640 -4.50 -94.54 44.28
C GLU A 640 -5.98 -94.11 44.44
N GLY A 641 -7.02 -94.93 44.31
CA GLY A 641 -7.10 -96.38 44.14
C GLY A 641 -8.40 -96.87 44.79
N ALA A 642 -9.29 -97.52 44.04
CA ALA A 642 -10.28 -98.47 44.56
C ALA A 642 -10.69 -99.44 43.44
N PHE A 643 -10.19 -100.67 43.56
CA PHE A 643 -10.32 -101.81 42.66
C PHE A 643 -11.53 -102.70 43.00
N ALA A 644 -12.05 -103.39 41.98
CA ALA A 644 -12.26 -104.85 41.88
C ALA A 644 -12.98 -105.14 40.56
N GLY A 645 -12.70 -106.15 39.73
CA GLY A 645 -11.86 -107.33 39.79
C GLY A 645 -12.44 -108.33 38.77
N GLY A 646 -11.61 -109.09 38.06
CA GLY A 646 -12.12 -110.14 37.14
C GLY A 646 -11.03 -110.75 36.27
N ALA A 647 -10.52 -111.90 36.68
CA ALA A 647 -9.35 -112.56 36.12
C ALA A 647 -9.63 -113.38 34.84
N LEU A 648 -8.62 -113.38 33.96
CA LEU A 648 -8.07 -114.48 33.14
C LEU A 648 -8.97 -115.27 32.18
N GLY A 649 -8.59 -115.21 30.89
CA GLY A 649 -8.18 -116.42 30.17
C GLY A 649 -9.04 -116.88 28.97
N GLY A 650 -8.38 -117.05 27.82
CA GLY A 650 -8.69 -118.12 26.86
C GLY A 650 -9.67 -117.80 25.74
N GLY A 651 -9.18 -117.74 24.50
CA GLY A 651 -10.02 -117.70 23.31
C GLY A 651 -10.77 -119.01 23.10
N VAL A 652 -12.07 -118.93 22.78
CA VAL A 652 -12.82 -119.98 22.09
C VAL A 652 -13.89 -119.35 21.20
N ASN A 653 -13.81 -119.74 19.94
CA ASN A 653 -14.77 -119.62 18.85
C ASN A 653 -16.21 -120.03 19.25
N ARG A 654 -17.24 -119.22 19.01
CA ARG A 654 -18.66 -119.62 18.99
C ARG A 654 -19.56 -118.54 18.35
N PRO A 655 -20.73 -118.88 17.78
CA PRO A 655 -20.88 -118.95 16.33
C PRO A 655 -21.88 -117.93 15.75
N ARG A 656 -21.80 -117.73 14.43
CA ARG A 656 -22.87 -117.16 13.60
C ARG A 656 -24.18 -117.93 13.81
N ILE A 657 -25.20 -117.23 14.29
CA ILE A 657 -26.63 -117.57 14.11
C ILE A 657 -27.09 -116.61 12.99
N GLY A 658 -27.57 -117.05 11.84
CA GLY A 658 -28.61 -118.05 11.63
C GLY A 658 -29.82 -117.30 11.09
N ALA A 659 -30.11 -117.50 9.81
CA ALA A 659 -31.08 -116.79 8.99
C ALA A 659 -32.53 -116.82 9.51
N ASN A 660 -33.33 -115.93 8.93
CA ASN A 660 -34.80 -115.94 8.91
C ASN A 660 -35.50 -115.63 10.24
N ARG A 661 -35.54 -114.33 10.57
CA ARG A 661 -36.77 -113.74 11.14
C ARG A 661 -37.46 -112.97 10.01
N PRO A 662 -38.77 -113.17 9.77
CA PRO A 662 -39.53 -112.26 8.92
C PRO A 662 -39.57 -110.90 9.64
N GLU A 663 -38.69 -109.99 9.25
CA GLU A 663 -38.83 -108.58 9.64
C GLU A 663 -40.15 -108.11 9.02
N LYS A 664 -41.13 -107.80 9.88
CA LYS A 664 -42.36 -107.08 9.48
C LYS A 664 -41.94 -105.95 8.56
N GLU A 665 -42.54 -105.85 7.37
CA GLU A 665 -42.38 -104.66 6.52
C GLU A 665 -42.72 -103.42 7.35
N VAL A 666 -41.69 -102.71 7.79
CA VAL A 666 -41.84 -101.44 8.48
C VAL A 666 -42.13 -100.42 7.39
N LYS A 667 -43.42 -100.17 7.13
CA LYS A 667 -43.83 -99.11 6.20
C LYS A 667 -43.31 -97.77 6.72
N PRO A 668 -42.58 -96.99 5.90
CA PRO A 668 -42.13 -95.66 6.30
C PRO A 668 -43.34 -94.74 6.49
N ILE A 669 -43.26 -93.87 7.50
CA ILE A 669 -44.14 -92.72 7.62
C ILE A 669 -43.51 -91.59 6.80
N ASN A 670 -44.22 -91.12 5.77
CA ASN A 670 -43.78 -89.98 4.97
C ASN A 670 -44.07 -88.69 5.73
N LEU A 671 -43.00 -88.07 6.22
CA LEU A 671 -43.06 -86.80 6.95
C LEU A 671 -42.49 -85.68 6.07
N GLN A 672 -42.82 -84.44 6.41
CA GLN A 672 -42.14 -83.28 5.84
C GLN A 672 -41.05 -82.80 6.82
N ARG A 673 -39.79 -82.88 6.40
CA ARG A 673 -38.65 -82.41 7.19
C ARG A 673 -38.27 -81.02 6.76
N THR A 674 -38.24 -80.08 7.69
CA THR A 674 -37.71 -78.74 7.45
C THR A 674 -36.33 -78.63 8.07
N GLN A 675 -35.34 -78.32 7.25
CA GLN A 675 -33.98 -77.97 7.67
C GLN A 675 -33.81 -76.46 7.58
N PHE A 676 -33.16 -75.85 8.56
CA PHE A 676 -32.90 -74.42 8.55
C PHE A 676 -31.53 -74.07 9.13
N THR A 677 -31.02 -72.93 8.73
CA THR A 677 -29.83 -72.29 9.29
C THR A 677 -30.25 -70.91 9.80
N LEU A 678 -30.07 -70.68 11.09
CA LEU A 678 -30.34 -69.42 11.78
C LEU A 678 -29.02 -68.83 12.25
N GLU A 679 -28.80 -67.54 12.03
CA GLU A 679 -27.66 -66.81 12.58
C GLU A 679 -28.11 -65.73 13.56
N PHE A 680 -27.30 -65.45 14.59
CA PHE A 680 -27.50 -64.30 15.47
C PHE A 680 -26.16 -63.77 15.97
N VAL A 681 -26.15 -62.51 16.41
CA VAL A 681 -24.98 -61.85 16.99
C VAL A 681 -25.04 -61.97 18.50
N TRP A 682 -23.91 -62.28 19.12
CA TRP A 682 -23.73 -62.23 20.56
C TRP A 682 -22.55 -61.35 20.94
N LYS A 683 -22.84 -60.36 21.79
CA LYS A 683 -21.84 -59.59 22.50
C LYS A 683 -22.06 -59.83 23.99
N PRO A 684 -21.14 -60.48 24.71
CA PRO A 684 -21.35 -60.79 26.11
C PRO A 684 -21.53 -59.49 26.91
N ILE A 685 -22.66 -59.38 27.60
CA ILE A 685 -22.91 -58.31 28.57
C ILE A 685 -22.76 -58.92 29.97
N PRO A 686 -21.80 -58.45 30.79
CA PRO A 686 -21.62 -58.93 32.16
C PRO A 686 -22.91 -58.83 32.96
N VAL A 687 -23.20 -59.82 33.82
CA VAL A 687 -24.47 -59.90 34.58
C VAL A 687 -24.82 -58.59 35.31
N LEU A 688 -23.81 -57.90 35.87
CA LEU A 688 -23.98 -56.64 36.61
C LEU A 688 -24.37 -55.45 35.72
N GLU A 689 -24.09 -55.53 34.41
CA GLU A 689 -24.36 -54.46 33.43
C GLU A 689 -25.66 -54.68 32.66
N ARG A 690 -26.35 -55.81 32.90
CA ARG A 690 -27.59 -56.15 32.19
C ARG A 690 -28.76 -55.32 32.70
N GLN A 691 -29.40 -54.56 31.80
CA GLN A 691 -30.59 -53.77 32.11
C GLN A 691 -31.79 -54.67 32.44
N GLU A 692 -32.59 -54.29 33.44
CA GLU A 692 -33.77 -55.08 33.85
C GLU A 692 -34.88 -55.06 32.79
N ASN A 693 -35.15 -53.89 32.21
CA ASN A 693 -36.20 -53.69 31.22
C ASN A 693 -35.61 -53.52 29.80
N PRO A 694 -36.34 -53.90 28.74
CA PRO A 694 -35.94 -53.60 27.37
C PRO A 694 -35.87 -52.09 27.16
N PRO A 695 -34.93 -51.58 26.33
CA PRO A 695 -34.88 -50.16 26.00
C PRO A 695 -36.20 -49.71 25.32
N GLU A 696 -36.83 -48.66 25.85
CA GLU A 696 -38.10 -48.12 25.34
C GLU A 696 -37.94 -47.68 23.87
N THR A 697 -38.85 -48.12 23.01
CA THR A 697 -38.90 -47.67 21.60
C THR A 697 -39.51 -46.27 21.57
N PRO A 698 -38.94 -45.27 20.85
CA PRO A 698 -39.50 -43.92 20.82
C PRO A 698 -40.93 -43.95 20.27
N ALA A 699 -41.90 -43.49 21.06
CA ALA A 699 -43.29 -43.36 20.63
C ALA A 699 -43.41 -42.25 19.57
N THR A 700 -44.10 -42.57 18.48
CA THR A 700 -44.53 -41.65 17.43
C THR A 700 -45.39 -40.52 18.01
N GLU A 701 -44.99 -39.27 17.73
CA GLU A 701 -45.73 -38.04 18.06
C GLU A 701 -47.13 -38.04 17.43
N GLY A 702 -48.15 -37.69 18.22
CA GLY A 702 -49.53 -37.47 17.76
C GLY A 702 -50.51 -37.09 18.88
N GLU A 703 -50.86 -35.80 18.91
CA GLU A 703 -52.16 -35.21 19.29
C GLU A 703 -52.69 -35.25 20.75
N SER A 704 -52.82 -34.03 21.29
CA SER A 704 -54.04 -33.41 21.87
C SER A 704 -54.16 -33.19 23.40
N ALA A 705 -54.84 -32.06 23.71
CA ALA A 705 -55.23 -31.43 24.98
C ALA A 705 -54.13 -30.57 25.66
N GLY A 706 -54.24 -29.25 25.84
CA GLY A 706 -55.38 -28.32 25.80
C GLY A 706 -55.83 -27.92 27.21
N GLU A 707 -55.57 -26.65 27.58
CA GLU A 707 -56.21 -25.81 28.64
C GLU A 707 -56.02 -26.23 30.13
N GLU A 708 -55.81 -25.38 31.13
CA GLU A 708 -56.15 -23.98 31.50
C GLU A 708 -55.09 -23.51 32.55
N ALA A 709 -54.46 -22.33 32.52
CA ALA A 709 -54.91 -20.94 32.70
C ALA A 709 -54.55 -20.33 34.07
N THR A 710 -54.35 -18.99 34.02
CA THR A 710 -54.18 -17.98 35.09
C THR A 710 -52.78 -17.82 35.71
N ALA A 711 -52.26 -16.63 36.04
CA ALA A 711 -52.44 -15.19 35.76
C ALA A 711 -51.69 -14.44 36.89
N GLU A 712 -50.93 -13.38 36.58
CA GLU A 712 -50.61 -12.18 37.40
C GLU A 712 -49.30 -11.56 36.86
N ALA A 713 -49.34 -10.47 36.08
CA ALA A 713 -49.50 -9.06 36.46
C ALA A 713 -48.17 -8.42 36.95
N GLY A 714 -47.65 -7.49 36.13
CA GLY A 714 -46.45 -6.69 36.34
C GLY A 714 -45.90 -6.15 35.04
#